data_AF-A0A9P5ZH75-F1
#
_entry.id   AF-A0A9P5ZH75-F1
#
_cell.length_a   1.000
_cell.length_b   1.000
_cell.length_c   1.000
_cell.angle_alpha   90.00
_cell.angle_beta   90.00
_cell.angle_gamma   90.00
#
_symmetry.space_group_name_H-M   'P 1'
#
loop_
_entity.id
_entity.type
_entity.pdbx_description
1 polymer ?
#
loop_
_entity_poly.entity_id
_entity_poly.type
_entity_poly.pdbx_seq_one_letter_code
_entity_poly.pdbx_strand_id
1 'polypeptide(L)'
;MQHLLPKLNLGNGTLINKPPPCSIEGATDNGIRDDISSSMVGTFTTTQKLQYTADDPHTCITVGKDHTTNPPSNFDDIEAFKTITMMLGMLPRSTPVDAHDNLKERKGSAIKDSYDRQELSTLGAFAQLAAGEHDTATLATNRISTDGMELRIMSCISDFPMEEDLTITTTSEYPKKVVHSLYRMFLKDSQQPKEILSSPNILRPLRPKVAEGMTSLQYMQKLNKRWMRPSLPQHLWILENVLISPSSQHDTKFQSVLLPHLSRYTAAISYRKMARWFGNECLSIPYIKALEKVLASDIPPILCPTMKAAYCSYTEENNDMHFLSEFVLPYADAFKPQNGQLLDLTTKFPNLIEMALVMNGTSSRQTCQIYTNATRAEFHCLLLELLQRFQAALAALTAVDEEVANSTDDGAEKFNENVREVDVIGYGLLRICTGCAFRMHLDNIERLLLPNDPRKYAGGASTEDAEGFSAHQAVFTPGFKFDAMEVPMLLSQSYVNWLQFMVGPFRAVEILFSHITSYHFPYKSISLSILAVPRTTDTFLSWSRLFSSHAFIPAPNNDTILEFLQEGSDADKQRQAAEKLVLQLRRAPTLENLKFLKGLTYMNIGTMAQTILAKIGNSSTISDNICAEMVSLYDLFVELPPKQQFFRNLNKMTTFRGTVHGEASLSTLLPAFTEHMTLEDRQYYKDVTILPDMKDFGHVIGASILSCPSCAIFLQKLASMSGSPSTFVIRGNHRTISGCSLPAWTPDRYVKAMNTSLGLLLRQDLIALMQEQGDKRKYQ
;
A
#
# COMPACT_ATOMS: atom_id res chain seq x y z
N MET A 1 -32.39 -49.45 19.38
CA MET A 1 -33.16 -49.96 18.22
C MET A 1 -32.20 -50.19 17.07
N GLN A 2 -32.25 -51.40 16.50
CA GLN A 2 -31.35 -51.92 15.47
C GLN A 2 -31.66 -51.37 14.06
N HIS A 3 -30.65 -51.50 13.19
CA HIS A 3 -30.67 -51.63 11.73
C HIS A 3 -30.91 -50.38 10.85
N LEU A 4 -29.86 -49.95 10.12
CA LEU A 4 -29.66 -50.17 8.67
C LEU A 4 -28.54 -49.25 8.11
N LEU A 5 -27.43 -49.84 7.66
CA LEU A 5 -26.53 -49.27 6.63
C LEU A 5 -25.86 -50.43 5.87
N PRO A 6 -25.72 -50.38 4.54
CA PRO A 6 -25.06 -51.42 3.77
C PRO A 6 -23.54 -51.19 3.65
N LYS A 7 -22.85 -52.32 3.51
CA LYS A 7 -21.41 -52.54 3.51
C LYS A 7 -20.69 -51.80 2.38
N LEU A 8 -19.61 -51.10 2.71
CA LEU A 8 -18.49 -50.86 1.80
C LEU A 8 -17.22 -51.44 2.43
N ASN A 9 -16.54 -52.23 1.61
CA ASN A 9 -15.46 -53.14 1.94
C ASN A 9 -14.14 -52.43 1.64
N LEU A 10 -13.30 -52.20 2.65
CA LEU A 10 -11.91 -51.74 2.45
C LEU A 10 -11.00 -52.58 3.34
N GLY A 11 -10.02 -53.20 2.69
CA GLY A 11 -9.11 -54.19 3.25
C GLY A 11 -8.16 -53.62 4.30
N ASN A 12 -7.88 -54.45 5.29
CA ASN A 12 -6.88 -54.25 6.32
C ASN A 12 -5.47 -54.37 5.74
N GLY A 13 -4.67 -53.32 5.86
CA GLY A 13 -3.22 -53.34 5.74
C GLY A 13 -2.60 -52.78 7.01
N THR A 14 -2.18 -53.66 7.92
CA THR A 14 -1.50 -53.35 9.18
C THR A 14 -0.03 -53.04 8.88
N LEU A 15 0.44 -51.82 9.17
CA LEU A 15 1.87 -51.48 9.19
C LEU A 15 2.28 -51.07 10.61
N ILE A 16 3.13 -51.91 11.18
CA ILE A 16 3.82 -51.73 12.46
C ILE A 16 5.10 -50.93 12.17
N ASN A 17 5.21 -49.71 12.70
CA ASN A 17 6.48 -48.96 12.66
C ASN A 17 7.29 -49.22 13.93
N LYS A 18 8.46 -49.85 13.78
CA LYS A 18 9.57 -49.82 14.74
C LYS A 18 10.52 -48.67 14.37
N PRO A 19 11.13 -47.98 15.34
CA PRO A 19 12.18 -46.99 15.07
C PRO A 19 13.55 -47.66 14.86
N PRO A 20 14.46 -47.06 14.08
CA PRO A 20 15.82 -47.58 13.88
C PRO A 20 16.77 -47.13 15.00
N PRO A 21 17.81 -47.93 15.34
CA PRO A 21 18.88 -47.51 16.23
C PRO A 21 20.03 -46.86 15.45
N CYS A 22 20.53 -45.74 15.95
CA CYS A 22 21.81 -45.17 15.53
C CYS A 22 22.87 -45.48 16.61
N SER A 23 23.87 -46.24 16.21
CA SER A 23 25.11 -46.46 16.96
C SER A 23 26.28 -46.13 16.04
N ILE A 24 27.10 -45.15 16.42
CA ILE A 24 28.47 -44.99 15.91
C ILE A 24 29.36 -44.69 17.11
N GLU A 25 30.18 -45.69 17.47
CA GLU A 25 31.40 -45.52 18.25
C GLU A 25 32.60 -45.47 17.29
N GLY A 26 33.62 -44.71 17.68
CA GLY A 26 35.02 -45.02 17.37
C GLY A 26 35.76 -44.01 16.51
N ALA A 27 36.55 -43.14 17.15
CA ALA A 27 38.02 -43.12 17.02
C ALA A 27 38.61 -41.90 17.76
N THR A 28 39.23 -42.18 18.90
CA THR A 28 40.29 -41.39 19.54
C THR A 28 41.58 -41.52 18.73
N ASP A 29 42.36 -40.45 18.52
CA ASP A 29 43.65 -40.27 19.21
C ASP A 29 44.40 -38.98 18.80
N ASN A 30 45.01 -38.37 19.82
CA ASN A 30 46.27 -37.59 19.87
C ASN A 30 46.58 -36.41 18.93
N GLY A 31 46.94 -35.28 19.56
CA GLY A 31 48.22 -34.63 19.21
C GLY A 31 48.33 -33.11 19.38
N ILE A 32 49.08 -32.72 20.43
CA ILE A 32 50.01 -31.57 20.47
C ILE A 32 49.43 -30.20 20.84
N ARG A 33 49.65 -29.87 22.12
CA ARG A 33 49.86 -28.52 22.68
C ARG A 33 51.14 -27.92 22.10
N ASP A 34 51.14 -26.62 21.82
CA ASP A 34 52.24 -25.74 22.22
C ASP A 34 51.73 -24.31 22.41
N ASP A 35 52.16 -23.75 23.55
CA ASP A 35 52.00 -22.38 24.01
C ASP A 35 52.82 -21.41 23.15
N ILE A 36 52.27 -20.26 22.74
CA ILE A 36 53.01 -18.99 22.74
C ILE A 36 52.07 -17.85 23.13
N SER A 37 52.44 -17.20 24.24
CA SER A 37 51.91 -15.93 24.71
C SER A 37 52.73 -14.76 24.13
N SER A 38 52.10 -13.59 24.15
CA SER A 38 52.71 -12.26 24.33
C SER A 38 53.09 -11.41 23.10
N SER A 39 52.61 -10.17 23.21
CA SER A 39 53.09 -8.92 22.63
C SER A 39 52.63 -8.56 21.20
N MET A 40 51.74 -7.57 21.11
CA MET A 40 52.16 -6.19 20.82
C MET A 40 50.96 -5.25 20.93
N VAL A 41 51.00 -4.38 21.94
CA VAL A 41 50.20 -3.16 22.02
C VAL A 41 50.89 -2.13 21.13
N GLY A 42 50.25 -1.80 20.00
CA GLY A 42 50.67 -0.72 19.10
C GLY A 42 49.63 0.40 19.11
N THR A 43 49.78 1.35 20.02
CA THR A 43 49.03 2.62 20.02
C THR A 43 49.61 3.56 18.97
N PHE A 44 48.87 3.82 17.89
CA PHE A 44 49.12 4.94 16.98
C PHE A 44 48.21 6.12 17.36
N THR A 45 48.78 7.09 18.07
CA THR A 45 48.23 8.44 18.20
C THR A 45 49.09 9.38 17.36
N THR A 46 48.60 9.77 16.18
CA THR A 46 49.17 10.85 15.38
C THR A 46 48.35 12.11 15.62
N THR A 47 48.77 12.92 16.59
CA THR A 47 48.22 14.26 16.82
C THR A 47 49.04 15.26 15.99
N GLN A 48 48.56 15.60 14.80
CA GLN A 48 49.17 16.64 13.98
C GLN A 48 48.64 18.00 14.48
N LYS A 49 49.47 18.72 15.24
CA LYS A 49 49.24 20.12 15.62
C LYS A 49 49.44 21.01 14.39
N LEU A 50 48.36 21.60 13.89
CA LEU A 50 48.42 22.75 12.97
C LEU A 50 48.66 24.01 13.80
N GLN A 51 49.84 24.61 13.62
CA GLN A 51 50.14 25.97 14.06
C GLN A 51 49.56 26.96 13.04
N TYR A 52 48.65 27.82 13.49
CA TYR A 52 48.21 28.99 12.74
C TYR A 52 49.22 30.14 12.98
N THR A 53 49.83 30.63 11.90
CA THR A 53 50.44 31.96 11.85
C THR A 53 49.56 32.84 10.97
N ALA A 54 49.06 33.92 11.55
CA ALA A 54 48.42 35.01 10.84
C ALA A 54 49.49 35.86 10.14
N ASP A 55 49.15 36.38 8.95
CA ASP A 55 49.62 37.64 8.32
C ASP A 55 49.85 37.45 6.82
N ASP A 56 48.84 37.74 5.98
CA ASP A 56 48.96 38.49 4.70
C ASP A 56 47.56 38.70 4.07
N PRO A 57 47.09 39.95 3.84
CA PRO A 57 45.74 40.19 3.33
C PRO A 57 45.68 40.38 1.81
N HIS A 58 46.54 39.80 0.97
CA HIS A 58 46.31 39.80 -0.49
C HIS A 58 46.88 38.55 -1.19
N THR A 59 46.18 37.42 -1.11
CA THR A 59 46.40 36.31 -2.04
C THR A 59 45.08 35.68 -2.44
N CYS A 60 44.76 35.78 -3.73
CA CYS A 60 43.62 35.10 -4.32
C CYS A 60 43.93 33.60 -4.34
N ILE A 61 43.41 32.87 -3.36
CA ILE A 61 43.52 31.41 -3.28
C ILE A 61 42.61 30.84 -4.37
N THR A 62 43.21 30.33 -5.44
CA THR A 62 42.57 29.27 -6.24
C THR A 62 42.37 28.09 -5.31
N VAL A 63 41.13 27.90 -4.86
CA VAL A 63 40.69 26.69 -4.15
C VAL A 63 41.10 25.51 -5.02
N GLY A 64 42.05 24.72 -4.52
CA GLY A 64 42.39 23.44 -5.13
C GLY A 64 41.11 22.63 -5.27
N LYS A 65 40.90 22.02 -6.43
CA LYS A 65 39.88 20.99 -6.59
C LYS A 65 40.26 19.85 -5.66
N ASP A 66 39.77 19.92 -4.42
CA ASP A 66 39.70 18.79 -3.52
C ASP A 66 39.08 17.63 -4.27
N HIS A 67 39.51 16.42 -3.93
CA HIS A 67 39.06 15.16 -4.49
C HIS A 67 37.52 15.06 -4.48
N THR A 68 36.89 15.64 -5.50
CA THR A 68 35.51 15.35 -5.85
C THR A 68 35.52 13.90 -6.27
N THR A 69 35.17 13.02 -5.34
CA THR A 69 34.77 11.66 -5.63
C THR A 69 33.87 11.75 -6.85
N ASN A 70 34.36 11.24 -8.00
CA ASN A 70 33.54 11.21 -9.21
C ASN A 70 32.20 10.60 -8.79
N PRO A 71 31.06 11.26 -9.09
CA PRO A 71 29.77 10.68 -8.79
C PRO A 71 29.76 9.26 -9.35
N PRO A 72 29.19 8.28 -8.61
CA PRO A 72 29.16 6.90 -9.08
C PRO A 72 28.63 6.88 -10.52
N SER A 73 29.27 6.08 -11.38
CA SER A 73 29.03 6.02 -12.83
C SER A 73 27.58 5.68 -13.25
N ASN A 74 26.67 5.52 -12.30
CA ASN A 74 25.33 4.98 -12.45
C ASN A 74 24.21 6.01 -12.41
N PHE A 75 24.53 7.29 -12.18
CA PHE A 75 23.49 8.30 -11.94
C PHE A 75 22.51 8.39 -13.13
N ASP A 76 23.05 8.39 -14.35
CA ASP A 76 22.25 8.37 -15.57
C ASP A 76 21.38 7.10 -15.70
N ASP A 77 21.87 5.93 -15.24
CA ASP A 77 21.12 4.67 -15.28
C ASP A 77 19.93 4.67 -14.30
N ILE A 78 20.12 5.22 -13.09
CA ILE A 78 19.03 5.38 -12.11
C ILE A 78 18.01 6.41 -12.60
N GLU A 79 18.47 7.52 -13.17
CA GLU A 79 17.59 8.52 -13.78
C GLU A 79 16.81 7.97 -14.97
N ALA A 80 17.43 7.13 -15.80
CA ALA A 80 16.75 6.40 -16.86
C ALA A 80 15.66 5.49 -16.28
N PHE A 81 15.96 4.75 -15.22
CA PHE A 81 14.99 3.88 -14.54
C PHE A 81 13.78 4.66 -14.04
N LYS A 82 13.99 5.78 -13.32
CA LYS A 82 12.91 6.66 -12.85
C LYS A 82 12.03 7.15 -14.00
N THR A 83 12.67 7.49 -15.11
CA THR A 83 11.97 8.00 -16.30
C THR A 83 11.11 6.91 -16.93
N ILE A 84 11.67 5.70 -17.08
CA ILE A 84 10.96 4.53 -17.62
C ILE A 84 9.74 4.19 -16.75
N THR A 85 9.90 4.07 -15.44
CA THR A 85 8.79 3.67 -14.54
C THR A 85 7.70 4.74 -14.48
N MET A 86 8.08 6.02 -14.48
CA MET A 86 7.10 7.11 -14.54
C MET A 86 6.30 7.07 -15.85
N MET A 87 6.96 6.90 -17.00
CA MET A 87 6.27 6.76 -18.30
C MET A 87 5.35 5.55 -18.34
N LEU A 88 5.79 4.40 -17.80
CA LEU A 88 4.97 3.19 -17.69
C LEU A 88 3.73 3.39 -16.81
N GLY A 89 3.82 4.18 -15.75
CA GLY A 89 2.66 4.51 -14.91
C GLY A 89 1.67 5.49 -15.53
N MET A 90 2.10 6.23 -16.56
CA MET A 90 1.25 7.16 -17.31
C MET A 90 0.59 6.53 -18.54
N LEU A 91 1.13 5.41 -19.03
CA LEU A 91 0.67 4.78 -20.26
C LEU A 91 -0.50 3.81 -20.01
N PRO A 92 -1.56 3.85 -20.86
CA PRO A 92 -2.51 2.75 -20.91
C PRO A 92 -1.78 1.49 -21.40
N ARG A 93 -1.78 0.44 -20.59
CA ARG A 93 -1.10 -0.82 -20.88
C ARG A 93 -1.79 -1.54 -22.04
N SER A 94 -1.02 -1.92 -23.04
CA SER A 94 -1.48 -2.81 -24.13
C SER A 94 -1.67 -4.24 -23.63
N THR A 95 -0.72 -4.69 -22.81
CA THR A 95 -0.74 -5.97 -22.11
C THR A 95 -0.70 -5.68 -20.60
N PRO A 96 -1.75 -6.07 -19.84
CA PRO A 96 -1.74 -5.97 -18.39
C PRO A 96 -0.50 -6.65 -17.82
N VAL A 97 0.13 -6.07 -16.80
CA VAL A 97 1.14 -6.83 -16.06
C VAL A 97 0.38 -7.84 -15.22
N ASP A 98 0.71 -9.11 -15.42
CA ASP A 98 0.10 -10.19 -14.66
C ASP A 98 0.34 -9.95 -13.17
N ALA A 99 -0.77 -9.84 -12.43
CA ALA A 99 -0.70 -9.89 -10.98
C ALA A 99 -0.29 -11.32 -10.62
N HIS A 100 0.94 -11.47 -10.17
CA HIS A 100 1.46 -12.75 -9.76
C HIS A 100 1.32 -12.85 -8.23
N ASP A 101 0.76 -13.96 -7.77
CA ASP A 101 0.66 -14.30 -6.36
C ASP A 101 1.66 -15.44 -6.12
N ASN A 102 2.83 -15.12 -5.56
CA ASN A 102 3.91 -16.10 -5.36
C ASN A 102 3.46 -17.29 -4.49
N LEU A 103 2.34 -17.18 -3.78
CA LEU A 103 1.79 -18.25 -2.96
C LEU A 103 0.93 -19.24 -3.75
N LYS A 104 0.46 -18.90 -4.96
CA LYS A 104 -0.49 -19.73 -5.72
C LYS A 104 0.17 -20.71 -6.69
N GLU A 105 1.33 -20.39 -7.24
CA GLU A 105 1.85 -21.09 -8.43
C GLU A 105 2.63 -22.38 -8.16
N ARG A 106 2.94 -22.75 -6.91
CA ARG A 106 3.58 -24.04 -6.62
C ARG A 106 2.57 -25.19 -6.52
N LYS A 107 1.76 -25.38 -7.57
CA LYS A 107 0.98 -26.62 -7.78
C LYS A 107 1.96 -27.75 -8.10
N GLY A 108 2.39 -28.49 -7.09
CA GLY A 108 3.18 -29.73 -7.26
C GLY A 108 4.56 -29.73 -6.61
N SER A 109 5.04 -28.62 -6.06
CA SER A 109 6.20 -28.63 -5.17
C SER A 109 5.79 -28.27 -3.76
N ALA A 110 6.48 -28.84 -2.79
CA ALA A 110 6.21 -28.73 -1.37
C ALA A 110 6.44 -27.31 -0.80
N ILE A 111 5.88 -26.23 -1.39
CA ILE A 111 5.35 -25.12 -0.57
C ILE A 111 4.06 -25.61 0.12
N LYS A 112 4.23 -26.72 0.83
CA LYS A 112 3.47 -27.11 2.01
C LYS A 112 4.20 -26.65 3.27
N ASP A 113 5.27 -25.86 3.15
CA ASP A 113 5.73 -25.05 4.27
C ASP A 113 4.68 -23.96 4.50
N SER A 114 3.72 -24.29 5.37
CA SER A 114 2.79 -23.35 5.99
C SER A 114 3.51 -22.13 6.57
N TYR A 115 4.81 -22.26 6.83
CA TYR A 115 5.63 -21.27 7.49
C TYR A 115 5.89 -20.00 6.68
N ASP A 116 6.26 -20.06 5.41
CA ASP A 116 6.49 -18.84 4.60
C ASP A 116 5.19 -18.08 4.39
N ARG A 117 4.09 -18.81 4.13
CA ARG A 117 2.77 -18.21 3.97
C ARG A 117 2.28 -17.57 5.27
N GLN A 118 2.48 -18.24 6.40
CA GLN A 118 2.15 -17.69 7.70
C GLN A 118 3.01 -16.47 8.02
N GLU A 119 4.32 -16.54 7.77
CA GLU A 119 5.25 -15.42 7.95
C GLU A 119 4.88 -14.23 7.08
N LEU A 120 4.58 -14.45 5.81
CA LEU A 120 4.18 -13.39 4.90
C LEU A 120 2.84 -12.78 5.30
N SER A 121 1.91 -13.58 5.81
CA SER A 121 0.64 -13.09 6.38
C SER A 121 0.88 -12.25 7.63
N THR A 122 1.74 -12.72 8.54
CA THR A 122 2.15 -12.02 9.75
C THR A 122 2.88 -10.71 9.41
N LEU A 123 3.85 -10.75 8.50
CA LEU A 123 4.58 -9.58 8.03
C LEU A 123 3.68 -8.59 7.30
N GLY A 124 2.76 -9.07 6.46
CA GLY A 124 1.78 -8.19 5.80
C GLY A 124 0.88 -7.49 6.81
N ALA A 125 0.46 -8.20 7.87
CA ALA A 125 -0.32 -7.61 8.95
C ALA A 125 0.51 -6.62 9.79
N PHE A 126 1.76 -6.95 10.13
CA PHE A 126 2.68 -6.01 10.77
C PHE A 126 2.90 -4.77 9.90
N ALA A 127 3.06 -4.95 8.59
CA ALA A 127 3.32 -3.86 7.67
C ALA A 127 2.10 -2.94 7.58
N GLN A 128 0.89 -3.51 7.53
CA GLN A 128 -0.35 -2.74 7.57
C GLN A 128 -0.46 -1.90 8.85
N LEU A 129 -0.12 -2.47 10.01
CA LEU A 129 -0.14 -1.71 11.27
C LEU A 129 1.00 -0.68 11.31
N ALA A 130 2.22 -1.08 10.99
CA ALA A 130 3.42 -0.23 11.01
C ALA A 130 3.32 0.97 10.06
N ALA A 131 2.63 0.81 8.92
CA ALA A 131 2.32 1.93 8.05
C ALA A 131 1.48 2.97 8.78
N GLY A 132 0.51 2.57 9.61
CA GLY A 132 -0.38 3.49 10.31
C GLY A 132 -1.06 4.43 9.31
N GLU A 133 -0.72 5.73 9.39
CA GLU A 133 -1.16 6.74 8.40
C GLU A 133 -0.21 6.93 7.21
N HIS A 134 1.01 6.43 7.27
CA HIS A 134 1.93 6.45 6.15
C HIS A 134 1.42 5.53 5.03
N ASP A 135 1.77 5.86 3.79
CA ASP A 135 1.20 5.22 2.62
C ASP A 135 1.53 3.73 2.59
N THR A 136 2.82 3.39 2.72
CA THR A 136 3.30 2.02 2.63
C THR A 136 4.44 1.75 3.61
N ALA A 137 4.36 0.59 4.27
CA ALA A 137 5.49 -0.03 4.95
C ALA A 137 5.82 -1.38 4.31
N THR A 138 7.10 -1.72 4.32
CA THR A 138 7.64 -3.01 3.92
C THR A 138 8.52 -3.55 5.05
N LEU A 139 8.42 -4.85 5.33
CA LEU A 139 9.06 -5.50 6.46
C LEU A 139 9.83 -6.75 6.04
N ALA A 140 10.92 -7.02 6.76
CA ALA A 140 11.63 -8.30 6.76
C ALA A 140 11.84 -8.79 8.20
N THR A 141 11.97 -10.12 8.42
CA THR A 141 12.27 -10.69 9.75
C THR A 141 13.58 -11.46 9.80
N ASN A 142 14.11 -11.68 11.01
CA ASN A 142 15.29 -12.52 11.28
C ASN A 142 14.98 -13.98 11.62
N ARG A 143 13.82 -14.50 11.22
CA ARG A 143 13.31 -15.80 11.66
C ARG A 143 14.27 -16.98 11.47
N ILE A 144 15.20 -16.90 10.51
CA ILE A 144 16.17 -17.96 10.19
C ILE A 144 17.27 -18.08 11.26
N SER A 145 17.44 -17.08 12.14
CA SER A 145 18.49 -17.08 13.16
C SER A 145 18.27 -18.17 14.21
N THR A 146 19.22 -19.10 14.31
CA THR A 146 19.20 -20.28 15.20
C THR A 146 19.33 -19.93 16.69
N ASP A 147 19.72 -18.69 17.00
CA ASP A 147 20.01 -18.26 18.37
C ASP A 147 18.75 -17.69 19.08
N GLY A 148 17.68 -17.40 18.35
CA GLY A 148 16.82 -16.26 18.66
C GLY A 148 15.55 -16.55 19.45
N MET A 149 15.57 -16.23 20.74
CA MET A 149 14.36 -15.95 21.54
C MET A 149 13.67 -14.63 21.12
N GLU A 150 14.17 -13.93 20.09
CA GLU A 150 13.72 -12.59 19.68
C GLU A 150 13.42 -12.54 18.17
N LEU A 151 12.22 -12.05 17.84
CA LEU A 151 11.79 -11.72 16.48
C LEU A 151 12.14 -10.27 16.15
N ARG A 152 13.23 -10.05 15.42
CA ARG A 152 13.58 -8.74 14.85
C ARG A 152 12.80 -8.50 13.57
N ILE A 153 12.22 -7.32 13.44
CA ILE A 153 11.46 -6.85 12.30
C ILE A 153 12.05 -5.52 11.84
N MET A 154 12.50 -5.47 10.58
CA MET A 154 13.04 -4.27 9.95
C MET A 154 11.97 -3.63 9.07
N SER A 155 11.55 -2.42 9.41
CA SER A 155 10.53 -1.65 8.69
C SER A 155 11.16 -0.62 7.78
N CYS A 156 10.87 -0.70 6.49
CA CYS A 156 11.19 0.35 5.53
C CYS A 156 9.91 1.10 5.17
N ILE A 157 9.89 2.40 5.48
CA ILE A 157 8.73 3.26 5.24
C ILE A 157 9.14 4.33 4.25
N SER A 158 8.40 4.42 3.14
CA SER A 158 8.64 5.41 2.10
C SER A 158 8.36 6.82 2.66
N ASP A 159 9.17 7.79 2.24
CA ASP A 159 9.02 9.22 2.56
C ASP A 159 9.01 9.59 4.04
N PHE A 160 9.84 8.92 4.85
CA PHE A 160 10.03 9.29 6.26
C PHE A 160 10.41 10.78 6.40
N PRO A 161 9.56 11.62 7.03
CA PRO A 161 9.89 13.01 7.26
C PRO A 161 10.89 13.08 8.43
N MET A 162 12.19 13.21 8.12
CA MET A 162 13.24 13.30 9.15
C MET A 162 13.06 14.47 10.14
N GLU A 163 12.21 15.45 9.83
CA GLU A 163 12.16 16.73 10.53
C GLU A 163 11.25 16.77 11.76
N GLU A 164 10.29 15.84 11.94
CA GLU A 164 9.22 16.09 12.91
C GLU A 164 9.60 15.93 14.40
N ASP A 165 10.76 15.36 14.76
CA ASP A 165 11.05 15.15 16.20
C ASP A 165 12.53 14.98 16.61
N LEU A 166 13.50 15.03 15.68
CA LEU A 166 14.91 14.83 16.05
C LEU A 166 15.61 16.10 16.58
N THR A 167 15.04 17.28 16.35
CA THR A 167 15.46 18.48 17.07
C THR A 167 14.93 18.39 18.50
N ILE A 168 15.75 17.79 19.37
CA ILE A 168 15.65 17.94 20.82
C ILE A 168 15.38 19.41 21.11
N THR A 169 14.17 19.70 21.58
CA THR A 169 13.73 21.04 21.99
C THR A 169 14.72 21.60 23.02
N THR A 170 15.67 22.40 22.55
CA THR A 170 16.36 23.39 23.39
C THR A 170 15.33 24.46 23.72
N THR A 171 14.97 24.49 24.99
CA THR A 171 14.08 25.44 25.67
C THR A 171 14.16 26.87 25.12
N SER A 172 13.13 27.32 24.41
CA SER A 172 12.90 28.72 24.11
C SER A 172 11.39 28.94 24.03
N GLU A 173 10.84 29.49 25.11
CA GLU A 173 9.43 29.88 25.23
C GLU A 173 9.17 31.13 24.39
N TYR A 174 8.57 30.98 23.21
CA TYR A 174 7.91 32.10 22.52
C TYR A 174 6.59 31.65 21.87
N PRO A 175 5.50 32.41 22.02
CA PRO A 175 4.21 32.04 21.45
C PRO A 175 4.11 32.52 19.99
N LYS A 176 4.22 31.58 19.03
CA LYS A 176 3.88 31.80 17.60
C LYS A 176 2.84 30.79 17.14
N LYS A 177 1.58 30.96 17.53
CA LYS A 177 0.51 29.97 17.23
C LYS A 177 -0.40 30.31 16.05
N VAL A 178 -0.49 31.58 15.63
CA VAL A 178 -1.37 31.95 14.49
C VAL A 178 -0.61 32.01 13.15
N VAL A 179 0.71 32.20 13.19
CA VAL A 179 1.52 32.31 11.97
C VAL A 179 1.72 30.93 11.31
N HIS A 180 1.82 29.83 12.07
CA HIS A 180 2.31 28.55 11.55
C HIS A 180 1.40 27.89 10.49
N SER A 181 0.08 28.00 10.61
CA SER A 181 -0.87 27.45 9.64
C SER A 181 -0.83 28.18 8.28
N LEU A 182 -0.77 29.52 8.30
CA LEU A 182 -0.56 30.31 7.08
C LEU A 182 0.88 30.16 6.54
N TYR A 183 1.89 30.07 7.41
CA TYR A 183 3.29 29.85 7.02
C TYR A 183 3.50 28.52 6.28
N ARG A 184 2.76 27.45 6.64
CA ARG A 184 2.84 26.14 5.96
C ARG A 184 2.33 26.19 4.51
N MET A 185 1.40 27.10 4.21
CA MET A 185 0.91 27.35 2.85
C MET A 185 1.87 28.20 2.01
N PHE A 186 2.64 29.12 2.63
CA PHE A 186 3.54 30.04 1.93
C PHE A 186 5.02 29.60 1.87
N LEU A 187 5.44 28.59 2.65
CA LEU A 187 6.83 28.11 2.70
C LEU A 187 7.14 26.87 1.83
N LYS A 188 6.23 26.43 0.94
CA LYS A 188 6.53 25.28 0.08
C LYS A 188 7.78 25.49 -0.81
N ASP A 189 8.20 26.75 -1.01
CA ASP A 189 9.33 27.12 -1.88
C ASP A 189 10.61 27.57 -1.15
N SER A 190 10.70 27.52 0.19
CA SER A 190 11.94 27.90 0.89
C SER A 190 12.36 26.90 1.97
N GLN A 191 12.55 25.64 1.58
CA GLN A 191 13.30 24.69 2.40
C GLN A 191 14.79 24.91 2.14
N GLN A 192 15.57 25.24 3.17
CA GLN A 192 17.03 25.15 3.09
C GLN A 192 17.42 23.75 2.60
N PRO A 193 18.50 23.60 1.81
CA PRO A 193 18.94 22.31 1.29
C PRO A 193 19.18 21.37 2.47
N LYS A 194 18.25 20.42 2.65
CA LYS A 194 18.30 19.42 3.72
C LYS A 194 19.55 18.58 3.50
N GLU A 195 20.24 18.23 4.58
CA GLU A 195 21.30 17.22 4.51
C GLU A 195 20.67 15.92 3.99
N ILE A 196 20.98 15.61 2.73
CA ILE A 196 20.55 14.36 2.10
C ILE A 196 21.40 13.27 2.74
N LEU A 197 20.76 12.34 3.46
CA LEU A 197 21.43 11.13 3.95
C LEU A 197 22.17 10.48 2.78
N SER A 198 23.49 10.31 2.89
CA SER A 198 24.30 9.69 1.84
C SER A 198 24.19 8.16 1.85
N SER A 199 23.80 7.56 2.97
CA SER A 199 23.71 6.11 3.17
C SER A 199 22.47 5.73 3.99
N PRO A 200 21.97 4.48 3.87
CA PRO A 200 20.85 4.03 4.68
C PRO A 200 21.23 3.92 6.16
N ASN A 201 20.27 4.24 7.02
CA ASN A 201 20.46 4.22 8.47
C ASN A 201 19.36 3.41 9.15
N ILE A 202 19.68 2.79 10.29
CA ILE A 202 18.71 2.09 11.13
C ILE A 202 18.36 3.00 12.31
N LEU A 203 17.10 3.43 12.37
CA LEU A 203 16.55 4.17 13.50
C LEU A 203 15.84 3.20 14.44
N ARG A 204 16.00 3.44 15.75
CA ARG A 204 15.27 2.71 16.78
C ARG A 204 13.92 3.38 17.05
N PRO A 205 12.87 2.59 17.34
CA PRO A 205 11.62 3.12 17.86
C PRO A 205 11.86 3.96 19.12
N LEU A 206 11.09 5.04 19.28
CA LEU A 206 11.27 6.02 20.35
C LEU A 206 10.10 5.95 21.31
N ARG A 207 10.35 5.89 22.62
CA ARG A 207 9.27 5.92 23.60
C ARG A 207 8.53 7.28 23.53
N PRO A 208 7.18 7.29 23.48
CA PRO A 208 6.43 8.53 23.60
C PRO A 208 6.74 9.20 24.95
N LYS A 209 7.05 10.50 24.97
CA LYS A 209 7.35 11.24 26.22
C LYS A 209 6.22 11.09 27.25
N VAL A 210 4.97 11.07 26.78
CA VAL A 210 3.78 10.96 27.63
C VAL A 210 3.54 9.54 28.15
N ALA A 211 4.24 8.54 27.59
CA ALA A 211 4.24 7.18 28.11
C ALA A 211 5.27 6.98 29.23
N GLU A 212 5.99 8.02 29.67
CA GLU A 212 6.94 7.92 30.79
C GLU A 212 6.21 7.44 32.07
N GLY A 213 6.73 6.38 32.69
CA GLY A 213 6.09 5.71 33.83
C GLY A 213 4.86 4.86 33.50
N MET A 214 4.43 4.76 32.24
CA MET A 214 3.31 3.90 31.81
C MET A 214 3.80 2.72 30.98
N THR A 215 3.12 1.58 31.09
CA THR A 215 3.27 0.48 30.12
C THR A 215 2.54 0.84 28.82
N SER A 216 2.90 0.20 27.71
CA SER A 216 2.24 0.48 26.42
C SER A 216 0.76 0.07 26.41
N LEU A 217 0.38 -0.97 27.17
CA LEU A 217 -1.03 -1.31 27.38
C LEU A 217 -1.75 -0.24 28.20
N GLN A 218 -1.13 0.29 29.26
CA GLN A 218 -1.70 1.40 30.03
C GLN A 218 -1.83 2.66 29.18
N TYR A 219 -0.88 2.91 28.27
CA TYR A 219 -0.97 3.99 27.30
C TYR A 219 -2.19 3.79 26.38
N MET A 220 -2.37 2.60 25.79
CA MET A 220 -3.56 2.28 24.98
C MET A 220 -4.88 2.39 25.75
N GLN A 221 -4.90 2.01 27.03
CA GLN A 221 -6.06 2.16 27.91
C GLN A 221 -6.40 3.63 28.20
N LYS A 222 -5.38 4.49 28.27
CA LYS A 222 -5.53 5.92 28.57
C LYS A 222 -5.83 6.78 27.35
N LEU A 223 -5.83 6.23 26.13
CA LEU A 223 -6.28 6.95 24.93
C LEU A 223 -7.66 7.58 25.15
N ASN A 224 -8.53 6.85 25.88
CA ASN A 224 -9.86 7.28 26.32
C ASN A 224 -9.89 8.59 27.13
N LYS A 225 -8.76 9.07 27.65
CA LYS A 225 -8.68 10.29 28.46
C LYS A 225 -7.97 11.43 27.74
N ARG A 226 -6.95 11.11 26.95
CA ARG A 226 -6.18 12.10 26.20
C ARG A 226 -5.51 11.41 25.02
N TRP A 227 -6.05 11.62 23.84
CA TRP A 227 -5.37 11.23 22.62
C TRP A 227 -4.14 12.12 22.45
N MET A 228 -3.00 11.53 22.12
CA MET A 228 -1.88 12.26 21.57
C MET A 228 -1.29 11.38 20.50
N ARG A 229 -1.42 11.86 19.28
CA ARG A 229 -0.95 11.15 18.12
C ARG A 229 0.55 10.84 18.26
N PRO A 230 0.96 9.57 18.27
CA PRO A 230 2.36 9.23 18.30
C PRO A 230 3.01 9.50 16.93
N SER A 231 4.26 9.96 16.93
CA SER A 231 5.08 9.94 15.71
C SER A 231 5.36 8.49 15.28
N LEU A 232 5.83 8.27 14.06
CA LEU A 232 6.07 6.92 13.56
C LEU A 232 7.02 6.09 14.44
N PRO A 233 8.18 6.61 14.90
CA PRO A 233 9.02 5.88 15.84
C PRO A 233 8.31 5.55 17.16
N GLN A 234 7.40 6.42 17.61
CA GLN A 234 6.59 6.20 18.81
C GLN A 234 5.50 5.15 18.60
N HIS A 235 4.84 5.16 17.44
CA HIS A 235 3.86 4.15 17.06
C HIS A 235 4.50 2.74 17.02
N LEU A 236 5.66 2.61 16.39
CA LEU A 236 6.38 1.33 16.34
C LEU A 236 6.86 0.89 17.72
N TRP A 237 7.27 1.83 18.59
CA TRP A 237 7.63 1.51 19.97
C TRP A 237 6.43 0.99 20.76
N ILE A 238 5.26 1.59 20.56
CA ILE A 238 4.00 1.14 21.16
C ILE A 238 3.68 -0.29 20.70
N LEU A 239 3.73 -0.56 19.39
CA LEU A 239 3.50 -1.90 18.85
C LEU A 239 4.49 -2.93 19.40
N GLU A 240 5.79 -2.61 19.41
CA GLU A 240 6.83 -3.47 19.98
C GLU A 240 6.47 -3.88 21.40
N ASN A 241 6.22 -2.90 22.28
CA ASN A 241 6.04 -3.15 23.71
C ASN A 241 4.65 -3.73 24.06
N VAL A 242 3.63 -3.56 23.21
CA VAL A 242 2.31 -4.16 23.44
C VAL A 242 2.26 -5.62 23.02
N LEU A 243 2.95 -6.00 21.96
CA LEU A 243 2.94 -7.37 21.44
C LEU A 243 3.86 -8.30 22.25
N ILE A 244 4.69 -7.76 23.15
CA ILE A 244 5.69 -8.48 23.95
C ILE A 244 5.45 -8.24 25.45
N SER A 245 4.39 -8.78 26.02
CA SER A 245 4.34 -8.90 27.48
C SER A 245 4.67 -10.35 27.86
N PRO A 246 5.90 -10.66 28.35
CA PRO A 246 6.39 -12.03 28.55
C PRO A 246 5.52 -12.88 29.50
N SER A 247 4.76 -12.23 30.38
CA SER A 247 3.85 -12.85 31.34
C SER A 247 2.48 -13.22 30.74
N SER A 248 2.24 -12.98 29.44
CA SER A 248 0.88 -12.85 28.91
C SER A 248 0.46 -13.79 27.78
N GLN A 249 1.39 -14.54 27.17
CA GLN A 249 1.07 -15.37 25.98
C GLN A 249 0.00 -16.43 26.26
N HIS A 250 -0.16 -16.86 27.52
CA HIS A 250 -1.20 -17.81 27.93
C HIS A 250 -2.18 -17.23 28.97
N ASP A 251 -2.08 -15.95 29.31
CA ASP A 251 -3.05 -15.32 30.19
C ASP A 251 -4.29 -14.91 29.39
N THR A 252 -5.33 -15.73 29.47
CA THR A 252 -6.64 -15.46 28.86
C THR A 252 -7.23 -14.10 29.26
N LYS A 253 -6.90 -13.59 30.45
CA LYS A 253 -7.31 -12.24 30.88
C LYS A 253 -6.57 -11.16 30.11
N PHE A 254 -5.28 -11.33 29.90
CA PHE A 254 -4.52 -10.39 29.07
C PHE A 254 -5.02 -10.42 27.62
N GLN A 255 -5.24 -11.60 27.06
CA GLN A 255 -5.73 -11.76 25.68
C GLN A 255 -7.09 -11.05 25.47
N SER A 256 -8.04 -11.23 26.39
CA SER A 256 -9.35 -10.57 26.32
C SER A 256 -9.30 -9.05 26.50
N VAL A 257 -8.25 -8.52 27.12
CA VAL A 257 -8.03 -7.07 27.27
C VAL A 257 -7.25 -6.49 26.08
N LEU A 258 -6.24 -7.19 25.59
CA LEU A 258 -5.34 -6.69 24.56
C LEU A 258 -6.05 -6.44 23.22
N LEU A 259 -6.81 -7.42 22.71
CA LEU A 259 -7.40 -7.33 21.38
C LEU A 259 -8.30 -6.08 21.21
N PRO A 260 -9.25 -5.78 22.11
CA PRO A 260 -10.06 -4.56 22.00
C PRO A 260 -9.24 -3.27 22.10
N HIS A 261 -8.20 -3.22 22.93
CA HIS A 261 -7.38 -2.01 23.05
C HIS A 261 -6.48 -1.79 21.84
N LEU A 262 -5.90 -2.86 21.30
CA LEU A 262 -5.10 -2.81 20.07
C LEU A 262 -5.97 -2.41 18.88
N SER A 263 -7.19 -2.95 18.78
CA SER A 263 -8.15 -2.59 17.73
C SER A 263 -8.54 -1.10 17.77
N ARG A 264 -8.91 -0.57 18.94
CA ARG A 264 -9.19 0.88 19.12
C ARG A 264 -7.99 1.75 18.84
N TYR A 265 -6.81 1.34 19.31
CA TYR A 265 -5.58 2.07 19.00
C TYR A 265 -5.33 2.11 17.48
N THR A 266 -5.50 0.99 16.79
CA THR A 266 -5.38 0.94 15.33
C THR A 266 -6.41 1.80 14.63
N ALA A 267 -7.67 1.85 15.11
CA ALA A 267 -8.68 2.78 14.60
C ALA A 267 -8.23 4.25 14.77
N ALA A 268 -7.75 4.62 15.96
CA ALA A 268 -7.26 5.97 16.25
C ALA A 268 -6.00 6.35 15.47
N ILE A 269 -5.14 5.40 15.13
CA ILE A 269 -3.96 5.64 14.28
C ILE A 269 -4.32 5.66 12.80
N SER A 270 -5.28 4.86 12.34
CA SER A 270 -5.49 4.65 10.90
C SER A 270 -6.70 5.40 10.35
N TYR A 271 -7.43 6.18 11.16
CA TYR A 271 -8.70 6.78 10.74
C TYR A 271 -8.56 7.70 9.53
N ARG A 272 -7.51 8.51 9.41
CA ARG A 272 -7.32 9.39 8.24
C ARG A 272 -7.13 8.58 6.97
N LYS A 273 -6.33 7.51 7.05
CA LYS A 273 -6.08 6.59 5.94
C LYS A 273 -7.38 5.89 5.52
N MET A 274 -8.13 5.34 6.49
CA MET A 274 -9.43 4.74 6.26
C MET A 274 -10.45 5.74 5.68
N ALA A 275 -10.48 6.98 6.19
CA ALA A 275 -11.36 8.04 5.71
C ALA A 275 -11.08 8.41 4.25
N ARG A 276 -9.78 8.55 3.88
CA ARG A 276 -9.38 8.78 2.48
C ARG A 276 -9.85 7.65 1.58
N TRP A 277 -9.64 6.39 1.98
CA TRP A 277 -10.07 5.25 1.17
C TRP A 277 -11.59 5.13 1.05
N PHE A 278 -12.31 5.32 2.14
CA PHE A 278 -13.78 5.20 2.17
C PHE A 278 -14.48 6.37 1.48
N GLY A 279 -13.89 7.57 1.53
CA GLY A 279 -14.37 8.78 0.85
C GLY A 279 -13.89 8.93 -0.60
N ASN A 280 -13.05 8.02 -1.10
CA ASN A 280 -12.51 8.14 -2.46
C ASN A 280 -13.60 7.86 -3.51
N GLU A 281 -13.87 8.88 -4.34
CA GLU A 281 -14.92 8.90 -5.38
C GLU A 281 -14.71 7.84 -6.48
N CYS A 282 -13.47 7.41 -6.70
CA CYS A 282 -13.14 6.39 -7.70
C CYS A 282 -13.05 4.97 -7.11
N LEU A 283 -12.89 4.84 -5.79
CA LEU A 283 -12.66 3.58 -5.11
C LEU A 283 -13.88 3.06 -4.36
N SER A 284 -14.38 3.79 -3.37
CA SER A 284 -15.39 3.28 -2.43
C SER A 284 -16.80 3.77 -2.72
N ILE A 285 -16.93 5.04 -3.09
CA ILE A 285 -18.23 5.65 -3.36
C ILE A 285 -19.04 4.88 -4.44
N PRO A 286 -18.44 4.38 -5.53
CA PRO A 286 -19.17 3.58 -6.51
C PRO A 286 -19.74 2.28 -5.93
N TYR A 287 -19.00 1.60 -5.05
CA TYR A 287 -19.45 0.37 -4.39
C TYR A 287 -20.62 0.64 -3.44
N ILE A 288 -20.51 1.68 -2.61
CA ILE A 288 -21.54 2.09 -1.65
C ILE A 288 -22.81 2.49 -2.39
N LYS A 289 -22.72 3.41 -3.37
CA LYS A 289 -23.88 3.86 -4.17
C LYS A 289 -24.56 2.71 -4.91
N ALA A 290 -23.82 1.72 -5.37
CA ALA A 290 -24.40 0.54 -6.03
C ALA A 290 -25.17 -0.35 -5.04
N LEU A 291 -24.68 -0.52 -3.81
CA LEU A 291 -25.41 -1.24 -2.75
C LEU A 291 -26.65 -0.46 -2.30
N GLU A 292 -26.56 0.86 -2.11
CA GLU A 292 -27.68 1.72 -1.69
C GLU A 292 -28.85 1.74 -2.69
N LYS A 293 -28.58 1.47 -3.97
CA LYS A 293 -29.62 1.36 -5.00
C LYS A 293 -30.41 0.05 -4.94
N VAL A 294 -29.95 -0.94 -4.17
CA VAL A 294 -30.67 -2.19 -3.98
C VAL A 294 -31.68 -2.00 -2.85
N LEU A 295 -32.97 -1.96 -3.17
CA LEU A 295 -34.00 -1.87 -2.13
C LEU A 295 -34.15 -3.21 -1.42
N ALA A 296 -34.36 -3.19 -0.10
CA ALA A 296 -34.55 -4.42 0.68
C ALA A 296 -35.76 -5.25 0.20
N SER A 297 -36.79 -4.59 -0.33
CA SER A 297 -37.96 -5.22 -0.97
C SER A 297 -37.63 -5.99 -2.24
N ASP A 298 -36.57 -5.61 -2.94
CA ASP A 298 -36.20 -6.13 -4.26
C ASP A 298 -35.24 -7.32 -4.16
N ILE A 299 -34.73 -7.61 -2.96
CA ILE A 299 -33.81 -8.73 -2.73
C ILE A 299 -34.56 -10.05 -2.96
N PRO A 300 -34.14 -10.85 -3.96
CA PRO A 300 -34.86 -12.06 -4.33
C PRO A 300 -34.74 -13.15 -3.25
N PRO A 301 -35.72 -14.08 -3.19
CA PRO A 301 -35.60 -15.25 -2.34
C PRO A 301 -34.46 -16.17 -2.79
N ILE A 302 -33.81 -16.79 -1.81
CA ILE A 302 -32.73 -17.74 -2.03
C ILE A 302 -33.36 -19.02 -2.60
N LEU A 303 -33.16 -19.24 -3.90
CA LEU A 303 -33.79 -20.34 -4.63
C LEU A 303 -33.16 -21.71 -4.33
N CYS A 304 -31.89 -21.76 -3.90
CA CYS A 304 -31.20 -23.03 -3.60
C CYS A 304 -30.14 -22.86 -2.49
N PRO A 305 -30.53 -22.92 -1.20
CA PRO A 305 -29.60 -22.73 -0.08
C PRO A 305 -28.47 -23.78 -0.03
N THR A 306 -28.75 -25.01 -0.45
CA THR A 306 -27.90 -26.19 -0.20
C THR A 306 -26.65 -26.29 -1.06
N MET A 307 -26.65 -25.80 -2.31
CA MET A 307 -25.47 -25.93 -3.18
C MET A 307 -24.37 -24.91 -2.85
N LYS A 308 -24.71 -23.73 -2.33
CA LYS A 308 -23.71 -22.68 -2.04
C LYS A 308 -23.08 -22.79 -0.65
N ALA A 309 -23.82 -23.32 0.33
CA ALA A 309 -23.29 -23.57 1.67
C ALA A 309 -22.12 -24.58 1.67
N ALA A 310 -22.12 -25.53 0.72
CA ALA A 310 -21.06 -26.54 0.60
C ALA A 310 -19.67 -25.95 0.27
N TYR A 311 -19.58 -24.67 -0.12
CA TYR A 311 -18.33 -23.98 -0.46
C TYR A 311 -17.86 -22.99 0.63
N CYS A 312 -18.59 -22.84 1.74
CA CYS A 312 -18.13 -22.03 2.86
C CYS A 312 -16.93 -22.73 3.53
N SER A 313 -15.84 -22.01 3.73
CA SER A 313 -14.75 -22.51 4.56
C SER A 313 -15.14 -22.44 6.04
N TYR A 314 -14.57 -23.34 6.84
CA TYR A 314 -14.76 -23.32 8.30
C TYR A 314 -14.43 -21.95 8.92
N THR A 315 -13.42 -21.25 8.39
CA THR A 315 -13.06 -19.90 8.84
C THR A 315 -14.16 -18.89 8.56
N GLU A 316 -14.82 -18.96 7.40
CA GLU A 316 -15.93 -18.06 7.04
C GLU A 316 -17.17 -18.31 7.89
N GLU A 317 -17.52 -19.58 8.13
CA GLU A 317 -18.59 -19.95 9.06
C GLU A 317 -18.28 -19.44 10.47
N ASN A 318 -17.04 -19.55 10.93
CA ASN A 318 -16.65 -19.04 12.24
C ASN A 318 -16.73 -17.50 12.32
N ASN A 319 -16.40 -16.77 11.25
CA ASN A 319 -16.59 -15.31 11.21
C ASN A 319 -18.07 -14.91 11.24
N ASP A 320 -18.93 -15.66 10.55
CA ASP A 320 -20.37 -15.52 10.66
C ASP A 320 -20.82 -15.74 12.13
N MET A 321 -20.37 -16.83 12.77
CA MET A 321 -20.68 -17.08 14.19
C MET A 321 -20.25 -15.91 15.09
N HIS A 322 -19.03 -15.39 14.93
CA HIS A 322 -18.54 -14.24 15.69
C HIS A 322 -19.34 -12.97 15.41
N PHE A 323 -19.78 -12.74 14.17
CA PHE A 323 -20.69 -11.63 13.86
C PHE A 323 -21.97 -11.72 14.69
N LEU A 324 -22.59 -12.90 14.77
CA LEU A 324 -23.82 -13.06 15.55
C LEU A 324 -23.56 -12.96 17.06
N SER A 325 -22.56 -13.66 17.59
CA SER A 325 -22.34 -13.73 19.03
C SER A 325 -21.72 -12.47 19.63
N GLU A 326 -20.84 -11.79 18.90
CA GLU A 326 -20.08 -10.66 19.45
C GLU A 326 -20.56 -9.30 18.95
N PHE A 327 -21.18 -9.24 17.77
CA PHE A 327 -21.71 -7.98 17.23
C PHE A 327 -23.24 -7.86 17.35
N VAL A 328 -24.00 -8.88 16.92
CA VAL A 328 -25.49 -8.81 16.92
C VAL A 328 -26.09 -9.04 18.31
N LEU A 329 -25.62 -10.05 19.04
CA LEU A 329 -26.18 -10.44 20.34
C LEU A 329 -26.24 -9.29 21.37
N PRO A 330 -25.24 -8.39 21.49
CA PRO A 330 -25.34 -7.23 22.38
C PRO A 330 -26.57 -6.34 22.18
N TYR A 331 -27.18 -6.33 20.98
CA TYR A 331 -28.40 -5.55 20.69
C TYR A 331 -29.69 -6.23 21.15
N ALA A 332 -29.64 -7.51 21.54
CA ALA A 332 -30.78 -8.19 22.12
C ALA A 332 -31.11 -7.57 23.50
N ASP A 333 -32.39 -7.36 23.79
CA ASP A 333 -32.80 -6.71 25.05
C ASP A 333 -32.27 -7.43 26.31
N ALA A 334 -32.13 -8.76 26.24
CA ALA A 334 -31.57 -9.57 27.32
C ALA A 334 -30.08 -9.34 27.60
N PHE A 335 -29.35 -8.73 26.66
CA PHE A 335 -27.89 -8.56 26.69
C PHE A 335 -27.46 -7.09 26.65
N LYS A 336 -28.41 -6.14 26.65
CA LYS A 336 -28.09 -4.71 26.67
C LYS A 336 -27.28 -4.38 27.94
N PRO A 337 -26.04 -3.88 27.82
CA PRO A 337 -25.22 -3.57 28.96
C PRO A 337 -25.85 -2.42 29.74
N GLN A 338 -26.08 -2.61 31.05
CA GLN A 338 -26.75 -1.63 31.90
C GLN A 338 -26.05 -0.26 31.95
N ASN A 339 -24.74 -0.23 31.68
CA ASN A 339 -23.89 0.96 31.73
C ASN A 339 -23.12 1.22 30.42
N GLY A 340 -23.41 0.46 29.36
CA GLY A 340 -22.71 0.58 28.09
C GLY A 340 -23.58 1.29 27.05
N GLN A 341 -23.11 2.42 26.52
CA GLN A 341 -23.61 2.94 25.25
C GLN A 341 -23.31 1.89 24.17
N LEU A 342 -24.30 1.09 23.80
CA LEU A 342 -24.31 0.43 22.50
C LEU A 342 -24.49 1.52 21.42
N LEU A 343 -24.10 1.19 20.19
CA LEU A 343 -24.45 2.07 19.08
C LEU A 343 -25.97 2.11 18.94
N ASP A 344 -26.52 3.26 18.60
CA ASP A 344 -27.96 3.38 18.38
C ASP A 344 -28.32 2.98 16.94
N LEU A 345 -28.36 1.68 16.66
CA LEU A 345 -28.71 1.19 15.32
C LEU A 345 -30.20 1.42 15.03
N THR A 346 -30.46 2.15 13.95
CA THR A 346 -31.80 2.50 13.46
C THR A 346 -32.48 1.32 12.77
N THR A 347 -31.70 0.46 12.10
CA THR A 347 -32.19 -0.75 11.45
C THR A 347 -32.62 -1.76 12.50
N LYS A 348 -33.85 -2.23 12.39
CA LYS A 348 -34.34 -3.36 13.18
C LYS A 348 -34.00 -4.67 12.47
N PHE A 349 -33.39 -5.60 13.20
CA PHE A 349 -33.01 -6.92 12.69
C PHE A 349 -33.43 -8.06 13.64
N PRO A 350 -34.74 -8.19 13.94
CA PRO A 350 -35.24 -9.16 14.91
C PRO A 350 -34.89 -10.62 14.54
N ASN A 351 -34.89 -11.00 13.26
CA ASN A 351 -34.56 -12.38 12.88
C ASN A 351 -33.06 -12.68 13.08
N LEU A 352 -32.17 -11.72 12.85
CA LEU A 352 -30.74 -11.87 13.19
C LEU A 352 -30.52 -11.97 14.71
N ILE A 353 -31.27 -11.20 15.52
CA ILE A 353 -31.22 -11.29 16.98
C ILE A 353 -31.70 -12.66 17.47
N GLU A 354 -32.84 -13.13 16.96
CA GLU A 354 -33.36 -14.46 17.30
C GLU A 354 -32.34 -15.54 16.97
N MET A 355 -31.71 -15.47 15.80
CA MET A 355 -30.66 -16.41 15.40
C MET A 355 -29.46 -16.36 16.35
N ALA A 356 -28.98 -15.17 16.72
CA ALA A 356 -27.89 -15.01 17.68
C ALA A 356 -28.23 -15.60 19.07
N LEU A 357 -29.46 -15.43 19.54
CA LEU A 357 -29.95 -15.99 20.80
C LEU A 357 -29.99 -17.52 20.76
N VAL A 358 -30.53 -18.11 19.68
CA VAL A 358 -30.59 -19.56 19.51
C VAL A 358 -29.19 -20.17 19.54
N MET A 359 -28.24 -19.56 18.83
CA MET A 359 -26.86 -20.06 18.76
C MET A 359 -26.12 -19.98 20.09
N ASN A 360 -26.34 -18.91 20.85
CA ASN A 360 -25.74 -18.76 22.17
C ASN A 360 -26.26 -19.81 23.18
N GLY A 361 -27.48 -20.31 22.98
CA GLY A 361 -28.08 -21.36 23.82
C GLY A 361 -27.68 -22.79 23.46
N THR A 362 -27.19 -23.04 22.24
CA THR A 362 -26.85 -24.39 21.77
C THR A 362 -25.37 -24.73 21.97
N SER A 363 -25.07 -25.79 22.73
CA SER A 363 -23.69 -26.28 22.88
C SER A 363 -23.15 -27.00 21.63
N SER A 364 -24.02 -27.40 20.69
CA SER A 364 -23.60 -28.00 19.43
C SER A 364 -23.21 -26.92 18.43
N ARG A 365 -21.98 -27.02 17.88
CA ARG A 365 -21.53 -26.26 16.70
C ARG A 365 -22.28 -26.72 15.45
N GLN A 366 -23.58 -26.48 15.39
CA GLN A 366 -24.34 -26.64 14.18
C GLN A 366 -23.94 -25.51 13.22
N THR A 367 -23.73 -25.85 11.94
CA THR A 367 -23.43 -24.87 10.89
C THR A 367 -24.52 -23.81 10.88
N CYS A 368 -24.18 -22.58 11.26
CA CYS A 368 -25.13 -21.47 11.21
C CYS A 368 -25.04 -20.80 9.83
N GLN A 369 -26.14 -20.80 9.11
CA GLN A 369 -26.28 -20.01 7.89
C GLN A 369 -26.99 -18.70 8.22
N ILE A 370 -26.23 -17.61 8.35
CA ILE A 370 -26.80 -16.29 8.67
C ILE A 370 -27.71 -15.80 7.55
N TYR A 371 -27.32 -15.99 6.29
CA TYR A 371 -28.04 -15.47 5.14
C TYR A 371 -29.13 -16.45 4.69
N THR A 372 -30.37 -16.22 5.17
CA THR A 372 -31.57 -17.03 4.90
C THR A 372 -32.67 -16.17 4.28
N ASN A 373 -33.80 -16.79 3.89
CA ASN A 373 -34.95 -16.03 3.42
C ASN A 373 -35.55 -15.08 4.47
N ALA A 374 -35.42 -15.39 5.76
CA ALA A 374 -35.92 -14.54 6.84
C ALA A 374 -34.98 -13.36 7.14
N THR A 375 -33.67 -13.57 7.01
CA THR A 375 -32.65 -12.60 7.42
C THR A 375 -32.06 -11.79 6.27
N ARG A 376 -32.31 -12.15 4.99
CA ARG A 376 -31.66 -11.51 3.83
C ARG A 376 -31.85 -10.01 3.72
N ALA A 377 -33.05 -9.51 4.05
CA ALA A 377 -33.39 -8.10 3.99
C ALA A 377 -32.77 -7.35 5.18
N GLU A 378 -32.87 -7.91 6.38
CA GLU A 378 -32.23 -7.37 7.59
C GLU A 378 -30.73 -7.26 7.43
N PHE A 379 -30.08 -8.30 6.90
CA PHE A 379 -28.64 -8.32 6.65
C PHE A 379 -28.21 -7.20 5.70
N HIS A 380 -28.97 -6.96 4.63
CA HIS A 380 -28.67 -5.90 3.69
C HIS A 380 -28.85 -4.49 4.30
N CYS A 381 -29.97 -4.25 4.99
CA CYS A 381 -30.20 -2.97 5.67
C CYS A 381 -29.13 -2.70 6.74
N LEU A 382 -28.77 -3.73 7.53
CA LEU A 382 -27.73 -3.61 8.54
C LEU A 382 -26.37 -3.31 7.89
N LEU A 383 -26.01 -3.98 6.79
CA LEU A 383 -24.80 -3.67 6.04
C LEU A 383 -24.76 -2.20 5.60
N LEU A 384 -25.84 -1.68 4.99
CA LEU A 384 -25.91 -0.30 4.54
C LEU A 384 -25.74 0.69 5.70
N GLU A 385 -26.44 0.45 6.81
CA GLU A 385 -26.30 1.30 7.99
C GLU A 385 -24.88 1.28 8.56
N LEU A 386 -24.23 0.11 8.63
CA LEU A 386 -22.84 0.02 9.09
C LEU A 386 -21.89 0.77 8.16
N LEU A 387 -22.05 0.68 6.84
CA LEU A 387 -21.23 1.43 5.89
C LEU A 387 -21.41 2.95 6.07
N GLN A 388 -22.66 3.42 6.21
CA GLN A 388 -22.97 4.84 6.40
C GLN A 388 -22.45 5.38 7.73
N ARG A 389 -22.67 4.66 8.84
CA ARG A 389 -22.15 5.05 10.15
C ARG A 389 -20.62 5.00 10.20
N PHE A 390 -19.98 4.02 9.55
CA PHE A 390 -18.52 3.97 9.45
C PHE A 390 -17.98 5.22 8.74
N GLN A 391 -18.57 5.60 7.60
CA GLN A 391 -18.21 6.81 6.87
C GLN A 391 -18.40 8.06 7.71
N ALA A 392 -19.54 8.18 8.40
CA ALA A 392 -19.86 9.32 9.25
C ALA A 392 -18.89 9.44 10.43
N ALA A 393 -18.56 8.34 11.10
CA ALA A 393 -17.62 8.32 12.22
C ALA A 393 -16.18 8.65 11.78
N LEU A 394 -15.75 8.15 10.62
CA LEU A 394 -14.47 8.53 10.01
C LEU A 394 -14.41 10.02 9.64
N ALA A 395 -15.49 10.55 9.06
CA ALA A 395 -15.61 11.97 8.74
C ALA A 395 -15.60 12.83 10.01
N ALA A 396 -16.29 12.39 11.08
CA ALA A 396 -16.29 13.04 12.37
C ALA A 396 -14.89 13.08 12.99
N LEU A 397 -14.15 11.96 12.98
CA LEU A 397 -12.75 11.93 13.44
C LEU A 397 -11.85 12.86 12.60
N THR A 398 -12.07 12.93 11.30
CA THR A 398 -11.30 13.81 10.40
C THR A 398 -11.60 15.29 10.63
N ALA A 399 -12.84 15.60 11.06
CA ALA A 399 -13.27 16.96 11.39
C ALA A 399 -12.82 17.41 12.79
N VAL A 400 -12.51 16.48 13.69
CA VAL A 400 -11.94 16.81 15.00
C VAL A 400 -10.52 17.32 14.79
N ASP A 401 -10.33 18.63 15.01
CA ASP A 401 -9.00 19.23 15.07
C ASP A 401 -8.22 18.57 16.21
N GLU A 402 -7.06 17.99 15.89
CA GLU A 402 -6.19 17.32 16.87
C GLU A 402 -5.78 18.27 17.99
N GLU A 403 -5.67 19.58 17.73
CA GLU A 403 -5.38 20.57 18.77
C GLU A 403 -6.59 20.76 19.72
N VAL A 404 -7.81 20.71 19.20
CA VAL A 404 -9.05 20.83 19.99
C VAL A 404 -9.32 19.56 20.79
N ALA A 405 -9.09 18.39 20.19
CA ALA A 405 -9.16 17.10 20.88
C ALA A 405 -8.25 17.03 22.11
N ASN A 406 -7.12 17.74 22.05
CA ASN A 406 -6.09 17.66 23.08
C ASN A 406 -6.17 18.78 24.13
N SER A 407 -7.00 19.81 23.90
CA SER A 407 -7.06 21.01 24.74
C SER A 407 -8.28 21.07 25.66
N THR A 408 -9.31 20.24 25.41
CA THR A 408 -10.54 20.21 26.22
C THR A 408 -10.95 18.77 26.53
N ASP A 409 -11.51 18.54 27.72
CA ASP A 409 -12.02 17.22 28.10
C ASP A 409 -13.15 16.75 27.17
N ASP A 410 -14.00 17.67 26.71
CA ASP A 410 -15.07 17.44 25.72
C ASP A 410 -14.53 16.98 24.36
N GLY A 411 -13.48 17.65 23.85
CA GLY A 411 -12.83 17.25 22.61
C GLY A 411 -12.22 15.85 22.68
N ALA A 412 -11.61 15.51 23.81
CA ALA A 412 -11.04 14.18 24.05
C ALA A 412 -12.14 13.11 24.16
N GLU A 413 -13.24 13.39 24.87
CA GLU A 413 -14.39 12.49 24.98
C GLU A 413 -14.99 12.22 23.60
N LYS A 414 -15.29 13.27 22.83
CA LYS A 414 -15.83 13.17 21.48
C LYS A 414 -14.91 12.41 20.53
N PHE A 415 -13.59 12.65 20.59
CA PHE A 415 -12.64 11.87 19.78
C PHE A 415 -12.74 10.37 20.13
N ASN A 416 -12.75 10.05 21.42
CA ASN A 416 -12.81 8.66 21.89
C ASN A 416 -14.14 7.96 21.58
N GLU A 417 -15.26 8.67 21.66
CA GLU A 417 -16.56 8.18 21.20
C GLU A 417 -16.52 7.78 19.73
N ASN A 418 -15.99 8.67 18.87
CA ASN A 418 -15.89 8.39 17.44
C ASN A 418 -14.89 7.25 17.14
N VAL A 419 -13.74 7.17 17.84
CA VAL A 419 -12.80 6.04 17.71
C VAL A 419 -13.48 4.73 18.09
N ARG A 420 -14.24 4.73 19.19
CA ARG A 420 -14.99 3.56 19.65
C ARG A 420 -16.05 3.15 18.63
N GLU A 421 -16.73 4.11 18.01
CA GLU A 421 -17.69 3.84 16.95
C GLU A 421 -17.01 3.23 15.71
N VAL A 422 -15.90 3.82 15.25
CA VAL A 422 -15.09 3.26 14.14
C VAL A 422 -14.58 1.86 14.46
N ASP A 423 -14.13 1.59 15.69
CA ASP A 423 -13.67 0.27 16.13
C ASP A 423 -14.79 -0.77 16.09
N VAL A 424 -15.93 -0.48 16.72
CA VAL A 424 -17.07 -1.42 16.80
C VAL A 424 -17.66 -1.69 15.42
N ILE A 425 -17.86 -0.66 14.60
CA ILE A 425 -18.41 -0.82 13.26
C ILE A 425 -17.38 -1.49 12.34
N GLY A 426 -16.11 -1.09 12.43
CA GLY A 426 -15.02 -1.69 11.68
C GLY A 426 -14.88 -3.19 11.96
N TYR A 427 -15.03 -3.60 13.23
CA TYR A 427 -15.10 -4.99 13.64
C TYR A 427 -16.30 -5.73 13.04
N GLY A 428 -17.51 -5.13 13.10
CA GLY A 428 -18.70 -5.70 12.47
C GLY A 428 -18.53 -5.91 10.96
N LEU A 429 -18.01 -4.90 10.25
CA LEU A 429 -17.72 -4.96 8.82
C LEU A 429 -16.62 -5.99 8.50
N LEU A 430 -15.61 -6.12 9.35
CA LEU A 430 -14.59 -7.18 9.22
C LEU A 430 -15.25 -8.55 9.26
N ARG A 431 -16.10 -8.83 10.25
CA ARG A 431 -16.80 -10.11 10.38
C ARG A 431 -17.71 -10.39 9.19
N ILE A 432 -18.46 -9.39 8.73
CA ILE A 432 -19.28 -9.48 7.51
C ILE A 432 -18.42 -9.86 6.30
N CYS A 433 -17.34 -9.12 6.02
CA CYS A 433 -16.56 -9.30 4.80
C CYS A 433 -15.70 -10.56 4.76
N THR A 434 -15.49 -11.19 5.91
CA THR A 434 -14.77 -12.46 6.08
C THR A 434 -15.71 -13.63 6.35
N GLY A 435 -17.01 -13.37 6.41
CA GLY A 435 -18.09 -14.35 6.58
C GLY A 435 -18.63 -14.90 5.28
N CYS A 436 -19.30 -16.06 5.33
CA CYS A 436 -19.90 -16.66 4.14
C CYS A 436 -21.17 -15.90 3.72
N ALA A 437 -21.90 -15.36 4.70
CA ALA A 437 -23.14 -14.62 4.51
C ALA A 437 -23.01 -13.46 3.50
N PHE A 438 -21.90 -12.72 3.54
CA PHE A 438 -21.70 -11.58 2.64
C PHE A 438 -21.53 -12.00 1.17
N ARG A 439 -20.78 -13.07 0.90
CA ARG A 439 -20.66 -13.62 -0.46
C ARG A 439 -22.01 -14.12 -0.97
N MET A 440 -22.73 -14.86 -0.14
CA MET A 440 -24.07 -15.35 -0.48
C MET A 440 -25.02 -14.19 -0.78
N HIS A 441 -24.92 -13.11 0.00
CA HIS A 441 -25.68 -11.88 -0.24
C HIS A 441 -25.35 -11.27 -1.60
N LEU A 442 -24.07 -10.99 -1.87
CA LEU A 442 -23.61 -10.37 -3.11
C LEU A 442 -23.99 -11.19 -4.34
N ASP A 443 -23.82 -12.50 -4.27
CA ASP A 443 -24.24 -13.43 -5.31
C ASP A 443 -25.76 -13.39 -5.54
N ASN A 444 -26.56 -13.26 -4.47
CA ASN A 444 -28.02 -13.19 -4.55
C ASN A 444 -28.50 -11.88 -5.17
N ILE A 445 -27.77 -10.78 -4.98
CA ILE A 445 -28.10 -9.45 -5.53
C ILE A 445 -27.28 -9.07 -6.77
N GLU A 446 -26.46 -9.96 -7.32
CA GLU A 446 -25.50 -9.64 -8.40
C GLU A 446 -26.18 -8.95 -9.60
N ARG A 447 -27.36 -9.44 -10.01
CA ARG A 447 -28.14 -8.85 -11.11
C ARG A 447 -28.58 -7.42 -10.85
N LEU A 448 -28.80 -7.06 -9.58
CA LEU A 448 -29.19 -5.72 -9.15
C LEU A 448 -27.98 -4.78 -9.06
N LEU A 449 -26.77 -5.31 -8.89
CA LEU A 449 -25.52 -4.55 -8.86
C LEU A 449 -24.98 -4.22 -10.26
N LEU A 450 -25.19 -5.09 -11.26
CA LEU A 450 -24.67 -4.92 -12.63
C LEU A 450 -24.92 -3.57 -13.32
N PRO A 451 -26.11 -2.93 -13.18
CA PRO A 451 -26.35 -1.61 -13.77
C PRO A 451 -25.39 -0.54 -13.25
N ASN A 452 -24.88 -0.71 -12.02
CA ASN A 452 -24.01 0.23 -11.31
C ASN A 452 -22.62 -0.35 -11.04
N ASP A 453 -22.17 -1.28 -11.87
CA ASP A 453 -20.91 -2.00 -11.68
C ASP A 453 -19.73 -1.02 -11.45
N PRO A 454 -19.13 -1.00 -10.25
CA PRO A 454 -18.07 -0.07 -9.88
C PRO A 454 -16.81 -0.26 -10.76
N ARG A 455 -16.62 -1.44 -11.36
CA ARG A 455 -15.50 -1.73 -12.27
C ARG A 455 -15.50 -0.84 -13.51
N LYS A 456 -16.65 -0.27 -13.90
CA LYS A 456 -16.75 0.62 -15.06
C LYS A 456 -16.12 1.99 -14.83
N TYR A 457 -15.98 2.43 -13.57
CA TYR A 457 -15.43 3.74 -13.21
C TYR A 457 -13.91 3.71 -12.99
N ALA A 458 -13.32 2.52 -12.89
CA ALA A 458 -11.90 2.28 -12.64
C ALA A 458 -10.94 2.98 -13.63
N GLY A 459 -11.39 3.18 -14.88
CA GLY A 459 -10.54 3.75 -15.94
C GLY A 459 -10.30 5.26 -15.85
N GLY A 460 -11.03 5.96 -14.97
CA GLY A 460 -10.98 7.43 -14.86
C GLY A 460 -10.18 7.97 -13.67
N ALA A 461 -9.63 7.10 -12.81
CA ALA A 461 -8.90 7.56 -11.63
C ALA A 461 -7.67 8.37 -12.04
N SER A 462 -7.61 9.63 -11.61
CA SER A 462 -6.45 10.49 -11.83
C SER A 462 -5.21 9.88 -11.18
N THR A 463 -4.11 9.82 -11.92
CA THR A 463 -2.80 9.38 -11.43
C THR A 463 -2.21 10.31 -10.36
N GLU A 464 -2.85 11.45 -10.09
CA GLU A 464 -2.38 12.41 -9.08
C GLU A 464 -2.59 11.92 -7.64
N ASP A 465 -3.52 10.99 -7.40
CA ASP A 465 -3.71 10.31 -6.11
C ASP A 465 -3.07 8.92 -6.15
N ALA A 466 -1.73 8.88 -5.95
CA ALA A 466 -0.95 7.63 -5.98
C ALA A 466 -1.45 6.61 -4.94
N GLU A 467 -1.95 7.07 -3.80
CA GLU A 467 -2.51 6.22 -2.75
C GLU A 467 -3.85 5.63 -3.18
N GLY A 468 -4.78 6.46 -3.67
CA GLY A 468 -6.07 6.01 -4.20
C GLY A 468 -5.90 4.98 -5.33
N PHE A 469 -4.87 5.15 -6.15
CA PHE A 469 -4.53 4.23 -7.22
C PHE A 469 -3.98 2.87 -6.73
N SER A 470 -3.12 2.89 -5.71
CA SER A 470 -2.64 1.66 -5.05
C SER A 470 -3.79 0.91 -4.36
N ALA A 471 -4.62 1.64 -3.63
CA ALA A 471 -5.81 1.12 -2.96
C ALA A 471 -6.79 0.48 -3.95
N HIS A 472 -7.03 1.13 -5.09
CA HIS A 472 -7.83 0.60 -6.18
C HIS A 472 -7.29 -0.75 -6.67
N GLN A 473 -5.98 -0.88 -6.85
CA GLN A 473 -5.42 -2.14 -7.31
C GLN A 473 -5.52 -3.27 -6.29
N ALA A 474 -5.42 -2.97 -4.99
CA ALA A 474 -5.62 -3.97 -3.95
C ALA A 474 -7.03 -4.60 -4.06
N VAL A 475 -8.05 -3.81 -4.41
CA VAL A 475 -9.42 -4.28 -4.63
C VAL A 475 -9.55 -5.15 -5.89
N PHE A 476 -8.89 -4.77 -6.99
CA PHE A 476 -9.02 -5.43 -8.29
C PHE A 476 -7.94 -6.47 -8.59
N THR A 477 -7.27 -7.01 -7.56
CA THR A 477 -6.33 -8.11 -7.76
C THR A 477 -7.07 -9.31 -8.34
N PRO A 478 -6.81 -9.73 -9.59
CA PRO A 478 -7.57 -10.77 -10.25
C PRO A 478 -7.48 -12.10 -9.50
N GLY A 479 -8.63 -12.79 -9.42
CA GLY A 479 -8.68 -14.21 -9.12
C GLY A 479 -8.19 -15.03 -10.31
N PHE A 480 -7.48 -16.12 -10.00
CA PHE A 480 -7.16 -17.29 -10.83
C PHE A 480 -7.15 -17.12 -12.37
N LYS A 481 -5.98 -17.33 -12.98
CA LYS A 481 -5.90 -17.82 -14.37
C LYS A 481 -6.17 -19.33 -14.37
N PHE A 482 -7.22 -19.76 -15.08
CA PHE A 482 -7.38 -21.16 -15.49
C PHE A 482 -7.02 -21.22 -16.97
N ASP A 483 -5.96 -21.97 -17.32
CA ASP A 483 -5.58 -22.34 -18.68
C ASP A 483 -5.67 -21.21 -19.73
N ALA A 484 -4.89 -20.14 -19.53
CA ALA A 484 -4.73 -18.99 -20.44
C ALA A 484 -5.99 -18.15 -20.74
N MET A 485 -7.16 -18.48 -20.18
CA MET A 485 -8.37 -17.68 -20.31
C MET A 485 -8.50 -16.75 -19.10
N GLU A 486 -8.47 -15.43 -19.34
CA GLU A 486 -8.78 -14.46 -18.30
C GLU A 486 -10.27 -14.55 -17.96
N VAL A 487 -10.59 -15.29 -16.91
CA VAL A 487 -11.94 -15.23 -16.33
C VAL A 487 -12.05 -13.89 -15.61
N PRO A 488 -12.99 -13.00 -16.02
CA PRO A 488 -13.20 -11.76 -15.31
C PRO A 488 -13.46 -12.03 -13.83
N MET A 489 -12.81 -11.27 -12.94
CA MET A 489 -13.08 -11.36 -11.51
C MET A 489 -14.59 -11.20 -11.29
N LEU A 490 -15.21 -12.15 -10.57
CA LEU A 490 -16.64 -12.10 -10.24
C LEU A 490 -16.95 -10.78 -9.53
N LEU A 491 -18.13 -10.21 -9.80
CA LEU A 491 -18.54 -8.95 -9.18
C LEU A 491 -18.57 -9.09 -7.65
N SER A 492 -19.11 -10.19 -7.13
CA SER A 492 -19.11 -10.47 -5.69
C SER A 492 -17.70 -10.48 -5.09
N GLN A 493 -16.71 -11.05 -5.79
CA GLN A 493 -15.32 -11.05 -5.33
C GLN A 493 -14.74 -9.63 -5.25
N SER A 494 -15.10 -8.72 -6.15
CA SER A 494 -14.61 -7.34 -6.10
C SER A 494 -15.15 -6.60 -4.88
N TYR A 495 -16.42 -6.80 -4.52
CA TYR A 495 -17.02 -6.24 -3.29
C TYR A 495 -16.39 -6.80 -2.01
N VAL A 496 -16.09 -8.12 -1.98
CA VAL A 496 -15.38 -8.75 -0.86
C VAL A 496 -13.98 -8.16 -0.71
N ASN A 497 -13.21 -8.08 -1.80
CA ASN A 497 -11.87 -7.51 -1.78
C ASN A 497 -11.89 -6.04 -1.36
N TRP A 498 -12.85 -5.27 -1.86
CA TRP A 498 -13.07 -3.87 -1.49
C TRP A 498 -13.29 -3.72 0.01
N LEU A 499 -14.28 -4.41 0.56
CA LEU A 499 -14.61 -4.26 1.97
C LEU A 499 -13.49 -4.78 2.87
N GLN A 500 -12.86 -5.91 2.52
CA GLN A 500 -11.68 -6.44 3.23
C GLN A 500 -10.49 -5.48 3.22
N PHE A 501 -10.31 -4.73 2.14
CA PHE A 501 -9.27 -3.70 2.07
C PHE A 501 -9.61 -2.52 2.99
N MET A 502 -10.86 -2.05 2.98
CA MET A 502 -11.31 -0.93 3.83
C MET A 502 -11.15 -1.22 5.33
N VAL A 503 -11.41 -2.45 5.75
CA VAL A 503 -11.21 -2.92 7.14
C VAL A 503 -9.87 -3.64 7.34
N GLY A 504 -8.93 -3.46 6.41
CA GLY A 504 -7.60 -4.07 6.43
C GLY A 504 -6.82 -3.84 7.74
N PRO A 505 -6.84 -2.63 8.34
CA PRO A 505 -6.21 -2.39 9.63
C PRO A 505 -6.73 -3.30 10.75
N PHE A 506 -8.05 -3.54 10.83
CA PHE A 506 -8.65 -4.43 11.82
C PHE A 506 -8.27 -5.90 11.57
N ARG A 507 -8.31 -6.32 10.30
CA ARG A 507 -7.84 -7.66 9.91
C ARG A 507 -6.37 -7.88 10.30
N ALA A 508 -5.54 -6.86 10.15
CA ALA A 508 -4.14 -6.94 10.54
C ALA A 508 -3.98 -7.14 12.06
N VAL A 509 -4.78 -6.44 12.87
CA VAL A 509 -4.83 -6.67 14.33
C VAL A 509 -5.15 -8.14 14.64
N GLU A 510 -6.16 -8.73 14.00
CA GLU A 510 -6.54 -10.13 14.26
C GLU A 510 -5.47 -11.13 13.85
N ILE A 511 -4.87 -10.95 12.67
CA ILE A 511 -3.81 -11.84 12.18
C ILE A 511 -2.62 -11.80 13.13
N LEU A 512 -2.18 -10.60 13.53
CA LEU A 512 -1.07 -10.46 14.47
C LEU A 512 -1.42 -11.03 15.83
N PHE A 513 -2.58 -10.67 16.38
CA PHE A 513 -3.03 -11.15 17.68
C PHE A 513 -3.09 -12.68 17.70
N SER A 514 -3.70 -13.31 16.69
CA SER A 514 -3.76 -14.76 16.56
C SER A 514 -2.37 -15.39 16.44
N HIS A 515 -1.44 -14.75 15.73
CA HIS A 515 -0.07 -15.24 15.61
C HIS A 515 0.69 -15.17 16.93
N ILE A 516 0.69 -14.02 17.62
CA ILE A 516 1.49 -13.82 18.85
C ILE A 516 0.92 -14.56 20.06
N THR A 517 -0.38 -14.86 20.07
CA THR A 517 -1.04 -15.61 21.15
C THR A 517 -1.06 -17.12 20.89
N SER A 518 -0.62 -17.55 19.72
CA SER A 518 -0.54 -18.96 19.36
C SER A 518 0.51 -19.68 20.20
N TYR A 519 0.23 -20.93 20.59
CA TYR A 519 1.20 -21.84 21.19
C TYR A 519 2.42 -22.12 20.28
N HIS A 520 2.32 -21.78 18.99
CA HIS A 520 3.40 -21.94 18.02
C HIS A 520 4.27 -20.68 17.85
N PHE A 521 4.05 -19.61 18.62
CA PHE A 521 4.90 -18.42 18.58
C PHE A 521 6.18 -18.69 19.37
N PRO A 522 7.35 -18.90 18.71
CA PRO A 522 8.54 -19.38 19.40
C PRO A 522 9.35 -18.28 20.11
N TYR A 523 8.94 -17.01 19.97
CA TYR A 523 9.72 -15.87 20.43
C TYR A 523 9.25 -15.35 21.79
N LYS A 524 10.22 -14.96 22.61
CA LYS A 524 10.03 -14.27 23.89
C LYS A 524 9.98 -12.75 23.75
N SER A 525 10.62 -12.20 22.72
CA SER A 525 10.57 -10.78 22.38
C SER A 525 10.39 -10.53 20.89
N ILE A 526 9.98 -9.32 20.56
CA ILE A 526 9.94 -8.74 19.23
C ILE A 526 10.81 -7.47 19.32
N SER A 527 11.56 -7.14 18.27
CA SER A 527 12.26 -5.86 18.21
C SER A 527 11.95 -5.22 16.88
N LEU A 528 11.49 -3.98 16.90
CA LEU A 528 11.21 -3.21 15.70
C LEU A 528 12.37 -2.27 15.41
N SER A 529 12.70 -2.09 14.14
CA SER A 529 13.70 -1.14 13.67
C SER A 529 13.20 -0.47 12.40
N ILE A 530 13.64 0.76 12.14
CA ILE A 530 13.23 1.53 10.95
C ILE A 530 14.43 1.70 10.04
N LEU A 531 14.36 1.19 8.83
CA LEU A 531 15.29 1.48 7.76
C LEU A 531 14.94 2.85 7.15
N ALA A 532 15.69 3.87 7.54
CA ALA A 532 15.66 5.18 6.92
C ALA A 532 16.45 5.14 5.60
N VAL A 533 15.73 5.19 4.49
CA VAL A 533 16.30 5.19 3.14
C VAL A 533 16.62 6.64 2.73
N PRO A 534 17.80 6.90 2.15
CA PRO A 534 18.13 8.17 1.50
C PRO A 534 17.03 8.63 0.55
N ARG A 535 16.73 9.92 0.57
CA ARG A 535 15.82 10.50 -0.42
C ARG A 535 16.45 10.38 -1.79
N THR A 536 15.66 9.97 -2.76
CA THR A 536 16.08 10.06 -4.16
C THR A 536 16.10 11.49 -4.62
N THR A 537 17.01 11.79 -5.53
CA THR A 537 16.98 13.05 -6.28
C THR A 537 15.63 13.17 -7.01
N ASP A 538 15.13 14.40 -7.12
CA ASP A 538 13.94 14.76 -7.90
C ASP A 538 14.23 14.82 -9.41
N THR A 539 15.47 14.58 -9.79
CA THR A 539 15.96 14.63 -11.17
C THR A 539 15.54 13.42 -12.00
N PHE A 540 15.42 13.68 -13.31
CA PHE A 540 15.09 12.70 -14.34
C PHE A 540 16.07 12.77 -15.50
N LEU A 541 16.23 11.63 -16.17
CA LEU A 541 16.77 11.62 -17.51
C LEU A 541 15.66 12.13 -18.43
N SER A 542 15.91 13.21 -19.18
CA SER A 542 14.89 13.67 -20.13
C SER A 542 14.48 12.50 -21.06
N TRP A 543 13.18 12.34 -21.33
CA TRP A 543 12.72 11.26 -22.20
C TRP A 543 13.37 11.31 -23.58
N SER A 544 13.69 12.51 -24.10
CA SER A 544 14.43 12.65 -25.36
C SER A 544 15.82 11.98 -25.29
N ARG A 545 16.59 12.24 -24.22
CA ARG A 545 17.88 11.58 -23.98
C ARG A 545 17.74 10.07 -23.75
N LEU A 546 16.67 9.65 -23.06
CA LEU A 546 16.36 8.23 -22.82
C LEU A 546 16.21 7.46 -24.14
N PHE A 547 15.43 7.98 -25.10
CA PHE A 547 15.22 7.32 -26.40
C PHE A 547 16.39 7.52 -27.38
N SER A 548 17.15 8.61 -27.27
CA SER A 548 18.33 8.84 -28.11
C SER A 548 19.49 7.87 -27.81
N SER A 549 19.46 7.19 -26.66
CA SER A 549 20.52 6.27 -26.24
C SER A 549 20.06 4.82 -26.28
N HIS A 550 20.73 4.00 -27.08
CA HIS A 550 20.52 2.54 -27.09
C HIS A 550 21.00 1.84 -25.81
N ALA A 551 21.68 2.55 -24.90
CA ALA A 551 22.12 1.98 -23.63
C ALA A 551 20.95 1.73 -22.66
N PHE A 552 19.87 2.50 -22.76
CA PHE A 552 18.74 2.42 -21.82
C PHE A 552 17.54 1.65 -22.38
N ILE A 553 17.23 1.82 -23.66
CA ILE A 553 16.09 1.17 -24.32
C ILE A 553 16.58 0.32 -25.51
N PRO A 554 16.30 -1.00 -25.51
CA PRO A 554 16.71 -1.88 -26.60
C PRO A 554 16.10 -1.49 -27.95
N ALA A 555 16.95 -1.39 -28.99
CA ALA A 555 16.59 -1.19 -30.40
C ALA A 555 15.76 -2.37 -30.97
N PRO A 556 15.08 -2.26 -32.14
CA PRO A 556 14.97 -1.11 -33.06
C PRO A 556 13.85 -0.09 -32.75
N ASN A 557 13.71 0.96 -33.57
CA ASN A 557 12.59 1.95 -33.58
C ASN A 557 12.63 3.07 -32.53
N ASN A 558 13.73 3.27 -31.81
CA ASN A 558 13.80 4.36 -30.83
C ASN A 558 13.62 5.74 -31.49
N ASP A 559 14.16 5.95 -32.69
CA ASP A 559 14.01 7.22 -33.43
C ASP A 559 12.56 7.51 -33.79
N THR A 560 11.82 6.50 -34.27
CA THR A 560 10.40 6.65 -34.61
C THR A 560 9.54 6.90 -33.37
N ILE A 561 9.87 6.27 -32.24
CA ILE A 561 9.20 6.53 -30.96
C ILE A 561 9.51 7.96 -30.50
N LEU A 562 10.76 8.40 -30.64
CA LEU A 562 11.17 9.76 -30.27
C LEU A 562 10.42 10.82 -31.08
N GLU A 563 10.33 10.64 -32.40
CA GLU A 563 9.54 11.50 -33.28
C GLU A 563 8.06 11.52 -32.86
N PHE A 564 7.46 10.35 -32.62
CA PHE A 564 6.09 10.24 -32.13
C PHE A 564 5.85 10.96 -30.80
N LEU A 565 6.76 10.80 -29.83
CA LEU A 565 6.67 11.48 -28.54
C LEU A 565 6.79 12.99 -28.70
N GLN A 566 7.69 13.46 -29.58
CA GLN A 566 7.88 14.88 -29.87
C GLN A 566 6.62 15.48 -30.50
N GLU A 567 6.07 14.84 -31.54
CA GLU A 567 4.82 15.25 -32.18
C GLU A 567 3.66 15.32 -31.17
N GLY A 568 3.50 14.29 -30.33
CA GLY A 568 2.46 14.24 -29.32
C GLY A 568 2.62 15.30 -28.22
N SER A 569 3.85 15.53 -27.75
CA SER A 569 4.20 16.60 -26.81
C SER A 569 3.82 17.97 -27.38
N ASP A 570 4.20 18.25 -28.63
CA ASP A 570 3.97 19.54 -29.26
C ASP A 570 2.48 19.76 -29.57
N ALA A 571 1.76 18.71 -29.98
CA ALA A 571 0.31 18.74 -30.12
C ALA A 571 -0.40 19.04 -28.77
N ASP A 572 0.06 18.45 -27.66
CA ASP A 572 -0.50 18.76 -26.34
C ASP A 572 -0.18 20.19 -25.90
N LYS A 573 1.03 20.73 -26.16
CA LYS A 573 1.33 22.15 -25.89
C LYS A 573 0.39 23.09 -26.67
N GLN A 574 0.13 22.79 -27.94
CA GLN A 574 -0.84 23.54 -28.75
C GLN A 574 -2.26 23.42 -28.15
N ARG A 575 -2.66 22.23 -27.71
CA ARG A 575 -3.93 22.01 -27.03
C ARG A 575 -4.04 22.81 -25.73
N GLN A 576 -3.03 22.79 -24.87
CA GLN A 576 -3.04 23.56 -23.61
C GLN A 576 -3.16 25.07 -23.88
N ALA A 577 -2.48 25.58 -24.93
CA ALA A 577 -2.65 26.95 -25.38
C ALA A 577 -4.10 27.22 -25.84
N ALA A 578 -4.70 26.29 -26.58
CA ALA A 578 -6.09 26.37 -27.00
C ALA A 578 -7.09 26.33 -25.83
N GLU A 579 -6.90 25.43 -24.86
CA GLU A 579 -7.71 25.30 -23.65
C GLU A 579 -7.70 26.61 -22.83
N LYS A 580 -6.51 27.21 -22.67
CA LYS A 580 -6.36 28.53 -22.03
C LYS A 580 -7.16 29.61 -22.78
N LEU A 581 -7.12 29.61 -24.11
CA LEU A 581 -7.89 30.57 -24.92
C LEU A 581 -9.40 30.32 -24.87
N VAL A 582 -9.85 29.07 -24.85
CA VAL A 582 -11.27 28.72 -24.71
C VAL A 582 -11.80 29.12 -23.33
N LEU A 583 -11.01 28.92 -22.26
CA LEU A 583 -11.35 29.42 -20.92
C LEU A 583 -11.44 30.95 -20.89
N GLN A 584 -10.62 31.65 -21.66
CA GLN A 584 -10.72 33.11 -21.82
C GLN A 584 -11.96 33.52 -22.63
N LEU A 585 -12.27 32.81 -23.73
CA LEU A 585 -13.47 33.02 -24.54
C LEU A 585 -14.77 32.90 -23.72
N ARG A 586 -14.80 31.97 -22.75
CA ARG A 586 -15.92 31.84 -21.82
C ARG A 586 -16.13 33.08 -20.95
N ARG A 587 -15.06 33.82 -20.64
CA ARG A 587 -15.11 35.06 -19.85
C ARG A 587 -15.41 36.27 -20.72
N ALA A 588 -14.82 36.33 -21.91
CA ALA A 588 -15.01 37.38 -22.89
C ALA A 588 -14.74 36.85 -24.31
N PRO A 589 -15.75 36.69 -25.17
CA PRO A 589 -15.55 36.25 -26.54
C PRO A 589 -14.86 37.35 -27.35
N THR A 590 -13.57 37.20 -27.62
CA THR A 590 -12.83 38.09 -28.54
C THR A 590 -12.66 37.41 -29.89
N LEU A 591 -12.85 38.19 -30.97
CA LEU A 591 -12.67 37.72 -32.34
C LEU A 591 -11.22 37.22 -32.59
N GLU A 592 -10.25 37.78 -31.88
CA GLU A 592 -8.84 37.39 -31.96
C GLU A 592 -8.58 35.98 -31.42
N ASN A 593 -9.16 35.62 -30.29
CA ASN A 593 -9.01 34.28 -29.72
C ASN A 593 -9.58 33.21 -30.68
N LEU A 594 -10.73 33.49 -31.30
CA LEU A 594 -11.30 32.59 -32.31
C LEU A 594 -10.45 32.51 -33.59
N LYS A 595 -9.84 33.62 -34.02
CA LYS A 595 -8.89 33.61 -35.16
C LYS A 595 -7.65 32.78 -34.86
N PHE A 596 -7.15 32.82 -33.63
CA PHE A 596 -6.05 31.95 -33.21
C PHE A 596 -6.48 30.47 -33.24
N LEU A 597 -7.63 30.15 -32.64
CA LEU A 597 -8.15 28.78 -32.64
C LEU A 597 -8.40 28.23 -34.05
N LYS A 598 -8.81 29.08 -35.00
CA LYS A 598 -8.95 28.73 -36.43
C LYS A 598 -7.64 28.21 -37.03
N GLY A 599 -6.49 28.72 -36.58
CA GLY A 599 -5.17 28.29 -37.05
C GLY A 599 -4.72 26.93 -36.53
N LEU A 600 -5.44 26.35 -35.57
CA LEU A 600 -5.08 25.07 -34.97
C LEU A 600 -5.62 23.91 -35.81
N THR A 601 -4.75 22.97 -36.15
CA THR A 601 -5.09 21.74 -36.88
C THR A 601 -5.60 20.61 -35.98
N TYR A 602 -5.65 20.84 -34.67
CA TYR A 602 -5.99 19.82 -33.67
C TYR A 602 -7.50 19.58 -33.55
N MET A 603 -7.93 18.31 -33.61
CA MET A 603 -9.30 17.83 -33.31
C MET A 603 -10.46 18.67 -33.87
N ASN A 604 -10.37 19.11 -35.14
CA ASN A 604 -11.38 19.95 -35.79
C ASN A 604 -11.65 21.31 -35.10
N ILE A 605 -10.85 21.71 -34.12
CA ILE A 605 -10.98 23.00 -33.42
C ILE A 605 -10.91 24.13 -34.43
N GLY A 606 -9.99 24.06 -35.39
CA GLY A 606 -9.89 25.05 -36.46
C GLY A 606 -11.20 25.20 -37.23
N THR A 607 -11.83 24.09 -37.60
CA THR A 607 -13.11 24.04 -38.32
C THR A 607 -14.27 24.57 -37.49
N MET A 608 -14.35 24.21 -36.20
CA MET A 608 -15.37 24.72 -35.29
C MET A 608 -15.20 26.22 -35.03
N ALA A 609 -13.98 26.65 -34.74
CA ALA A 609 -13.65 28.07 -34.58
C ALA A 609 -13.97 28.87 -35.85
N GLN A 610 -13.70 28.30 -37.04
CA GLN A 610 -14.09 28.91 -38.32
C GLN A 610 -15.60 29.00 -38.48
N THR A 611 -16.35 27.99 -38.07
CA THR A 611 -17.83 27.97 -38.11
C THR A 611 -18.40 29.05 -37.19
N ILE A 612 -17.87 29.15 -35.97
CA ILE A 612 -18.24 30.19 -34.99
C ILE A 612 -17.89 31.59 -35.55
N LEU A 613 -16.70 31.77 -36.12
CA LEU A 613 -16.29 33.04 -36.75
C LEU A 613 -17.21 33.45 -37.90
N ALA A 614 -17.60 32.51 -38.76
CA ALA A 614 -18.51 32.78 -39.87
C ALA A 614 -19.90 33.19 -39.36
N LYS A 615 -20.40 32.54 -38.30
CA LYS A 615 -21.67 32.90 -37.66
C LYS A 615 -21.63 34.28 -36.99
N ILE A 616 -20.52 34.62 -36.32
CA ILE A 616 -20.32 35.96 -35.74
C ILE A 616 -20.25 37.02 -36.83
N GLY A 617 -19.53 36.77 -37.92
CA GLY A 617 -19.40 37.74 -39.03
C GLY A 617 -20.73 38.10 -39.69
N ASN A 618 -21.72 37.20 -39.63
CA ASN A 618 -23.04 37.39 -40.22
C ASN A 618 -24.09 37.91 -39.22
N SER A 619 -23.75 38.09 -37.93
CA SER A 619 -24.71 38.45 -36.88
C SER A 619 -24.21 39.66 -36.08
N SER A 620 -25.06 40.68 -35.89
CA SER A 620 -24.73 41.82 -35.03
C SER A 620 -24.83 41.51 -33.53
N THR A 621 -25.38 40.35 -33.15
CA THR A 621 -25.51 39.89 -31.77
C THR A 621 -25.07 38.43 -31.61
N ILE A 622 -24.53 38.07 -30.44
CA ILE A 622 -24.22 36.67 -30.10
C ILE A 622 -25.55 35.95 -29.89
N SER A 623 -25.93 35.07 -30.81
CA SER A 623 -27.15 34.25 -30.71
C SER A 623 -26.92 33.02 -29.83
N ASP A 624 -28.00 32.44 -29.29
CA ASP A 624 -27.94 31.19 -28.51
C ASP A 624 -27.25 30.04 -29.25
N ASN A 625 -27.33 30.03 -30.58
CA ASN A 625 -26.65 29.06 -31.44
C ASN A 625 -25.11 29.19 -31.36
N ILE A 626 -24.60 30.42 -31.31
CA ILE A 626 -23.16 30.67 -31.11
C ILE A 626 -22.74 30.21 -29.71
N CYS A 627 -23.55 30.48 -28.68
CA CYS A 627 -23.28 29.99 -27.33
C CYS A 627 -23.24 28.45 -27.27
N ALA A 628 -24.18 27.77 -27.92
CA ALA A 628 -24.21 26.31 -27.98
C ALA A 628 -22.94 25.74 -28.64
N GLU A 629 -22.47 26.31 -29.76
CA GLU A 629 -21.21 25.88 -30.39
C GLU A 629 -19.99 26.18 -29.53
N MET A 630 -19.98 27.28 -28.78
CA MET A 630 -18.90 27.58 -27.83
C MET A 630 -18.88 26.59 -26.66
N VAL A 631 -20.06 26.12 -26.20
CA VAL A 631 -20.17 25.05 -25.20
C VAL A 631 -19.68 23.73 -25.79
N SER A 632 -20.10 23.36 -27.00
CA SER A 632 -19.59 22.15 -27.68
C SER A 632 -18.08 22.20 -27.88
N LEU A 633 -17.53 23.37 -28.22
CA LEU A 633 -16.08 23.57 -28.30
C LEU A 633 -15.40 23.39 -26.94
N TYR A 634 -16.02 23.84 -25.85
CA TYR A 634 -15.52 23.65 -24.49
C TYR A 634 -15.56 22.19 -24.06
N ASP A 635 -16.66 21.49 -24.32
CA ASP A 635 -16.85 20.09 -23.92
C ASP A 635 -15.79 19.16 -24.55
N LEU A 636 -15.30 19.49 -25.75
CA LEU A 636 -14.16 18.80 -26.39
C LEU A 636 -12.85 18.90 -25.59
N PHE A 637 -12.70 19.90 -24.71
CA PHE A 637 -11.52 20.05 -23.86
C PHE A 637 -11.67 19.36 -22.50
N VAL A 638 -12.90 19.20 -22.00
CA VAL A 638 -13.18 18.71 -20.64
C VAL A 638 -12.78 17.25 -20.47
N GLU A 639 -13.08 16.40 -21.45
CA GLU A 639 -12.70 14.99 -21.41
C GLU A 639 -11.48 14.76 -22.30
N LEU A 640 -10.34 14.49 -21.66
CA LEU A 640 -9.14 14.02 -22.34
C LEU A 640 -9.24 12.50 -22.52
N PRO A 641 -9.29 11.99 -23.75
CA PRO A 641 -8.96 10.60 -24.01
C PRO A 641 -7.67 10.21 -23.26
N PRO A 642 -7.57 9.01 -22.67
CA PRO A 642 -6.41 8.58 -21.87
C PRO A 642 -5.05 8.82 -22.56
N LYS A 643 -5.01 8.72 -23.89
CA LYS A 643 -3.82 8.98 -24.71
C LYS A 643 -3.34 10.43 -24.63
N GLN A 644 -4.25 11.37 -24.62
CA GLN A 644 -3.93 12.79 -24.56
C GLN A 644 -3.53 13.16 -23.14
N GLN A 645 -4.11 12.49 -22.14
CA GLN A 645 -3.65 12.58 -20.76
C GLN A 645 -2.20 12.10 -20.61
N PHE A 646 -1.77 11.05 -21.33
CA PHE A 646 -0.37 10.65 -21.37
C PHE A 646 0.56 11.78 -21.84
N PHE A 647 0.29 12.43 -22.99
CA PHE A 647 1.14 13.52 -23.48
C PHE A 647 1.10 14.75 -22.56
N ARG A 648 -0.06 15.05 -21.97
CA ARG A 648 -0.19 16.10 -20.95
C ARG A 648 0.70 15.83 -19.74
N ASN A 649 0.71 14.58 -19.27
CA ASN A 649 1.53 14.18 -18.14
C ASN A 649 3.01 14.12 -18.51
N LEU A 650 3.36 13.71 -19.73
CA LEU A 650 4.71 13.73 -20.27
C LEU A 650 5.30 15.15 -20.28
N ASN A 651 4.50 16.15 -20.68
CA ASN A 651 4.91 17.56 -20.65
C ASN A 651 5.05 18.13 -19.23
N LYS A 652 4.33 17.56 -18.25
CA LYS A 652 4.40 17.95 -16.83
C LYS A 652 5.49 17.23 -16.06
N MET A 653 6.22 16.30 -16.68
CA MET A 653 7.25 15.49 -16.06
C MET A 653 8.53 16.30 -15.81
N THR A 654 8.45 17.26 -14.89
CA THR A 654 9.56 18.16 -14.53
C THR A 654 10.28 17.73 -13.26
N THR A 655 9.58 17.06 -12.34
CA THR A 655 10.13 16.60 -11.06
C THR A 655 9.66 15.19 -10.74
N PHE A 656 10.57 14.35 -10.25
CA PHE A 656 10.24 12.98 -9.87
C PHE A 656 9.41 12.99 -8.60
N ARG A 657 8.16 12.50 -8.74
CA ARG A 657 7.20 12.33 -7.65
C ARG A 657 7.03 10.86 -7.23
N GLY A 658 7.83 9.97 -7.81
CA GLY A 658 7.83 8.58 -7.39
C GLY A 658 8.61 8.41 -6.08
N THR A 659 8.62 7.18 -5.57
CA THR A 659 9.30 6.85 -4.32
C THR A 659 10.29 5.70 -4.52
N VAL A 660 11.20 5.52 -3.57
CA VAL A 660 11.91 4.24 -3.43
C VAL A 660 11.00 3.33 -2.62
N HIS A 661 10.53 2.26 -3.25
CA HIS A 661 9.71 1.27 -2.54
C HIS A 661 10.57 0.46 -1.57
N GLY A 662 9.99 0.16 -0.40
CA GLY A 662 10.70 -0.52 0.68
C GLY A 662 11.21 -1.92 0.30
N GLU A 663 10.54 -2.61 -0.63
CA GLU A 663 10.95 -3.93 -1.12
C GLU A 663 12.31 -3.89 -1.82
N ALA A 664 12.54 -2.89 -2.67
CA ALA A 664 13.82 -2.73 -3.37
C ALA A 664 14.93 -2.36 -2.38
N SER A 665 14.64 -1.47 -1.43
CA SER A 665 15.57 -1.08 -0.38
C SER A 665 15.97 -2.23 0.53
N LEU A 666 14.99 -3.01 1.02
CA LEU A 666 15.27 -4.13 1.90
C LEU A 666 16.03 -5.25 1.17
N SER A 667 15.54 -5.68 0.01
CA SER A 667 16.14 -6.81 -0.72
C SER A 667 17.61 -6.63 -1.07
N THR A 668 18.03 -5.40 -1.35
CA THR A 668 19.44 -5.08 -1.64
C THR A 668 20.34 -5.08 -0.40
N LEU A 669 19.77 -5.15 0.81
CA LEU A 669 20.49 -5.19 2.08
C LEU A 669 20.41 -6.57 2.76
N LEU A 670 19.53 -7.46 2.30
CA LEU A 670 19.30 -8.76 2.89
C LEU A 670 20.40 -9.79 2.53
N PRO A 671 20.76 -10.71 3.44
CA PRO A 671 21.75 -11.78 3.22
C PRO A 671 21.52 -12.59 1.95
N ALA A 672 20.25 -12.88 1.65
CA ALA A 672 19.83 -13.59 0.44
C ALA A 672 20.39 -12.98 -0.86
N PHE A 673 20.74 -11.69 -0.83
CA PHE A 673 21.49 -11.01 -1.88
C PHE A 673 22.95 -10.76 -1.49
N THR A 674 23.20 -10.17 -0.31
CA THR A 674 24.50 -9.59 0.04
C THR A 674 25.62 -10.63 0.21
N GLU A 675 25.29 -11.86 0.61
CA GLU A 675 26.26 -12.96 0.75
C GLU A 675 26.76 -13.50 -0.61
N HIS A 676 25.96 -13.29 -1.67
CA HIS A 676 26.23 -13.78 -3.02
C HIS A 676 26.70 -12.67 -3.98
N MET A 677 26.97 -11.47 -3.47
CA MET A 677 27.49 -10.36 -4.26
C MET A 677 28.89 -10.66 -4.82
N THR A 678 29.15 -10.22 -6.06
CA THR A 678 30.49 -10.28 -6.64
C THR A 678 31.42 -9.27 -5.96
N LEU A 679 32.73 -9.44 -6.11
CA LEU A 679 33.72 -8.48 -5.59
C LEU A 679 33.51 -7.05 -6.14
N GLU A 680 33.06 -6.94 -7.39
CA GLU A 680 32.73 -5.65 -8.02
C GLU A 680 31.50 -5.00 -7.37
N ASP A 681 30.44 -5.78 -7.08
CA ASP A 681 29.24 -5.24 -6.44
C ASP A 681 29.52 -4.71 -5.04
N ARG A 682 30.45 -5.34 -4.30
CA ARG A 682 30.84 -4.90 -2.94
C ARG A 682 31.37 -3.47 -2.89
N GLN A 683 31.86 -2.93 -4.02
CA GLN A 683 32.29 -1.53 -4.10
C GLN A 683 31.14 -0.55 -3.81
N TYR A 684 29.90 -0.88 -4.21
CA TYR A 684 28.72 -0.02 -4.00
C TYR A 684 28.26 -0.01 -2.54
N TYR A 685 28.73 -0.96 -1.74
CA TYR A 685 28.33 -1.15 -0.35
C TYR A 685 29.38 -0.69 0.67
N LYS A 686 30.50 -0.09 0.21
CA LYS A 686 31.58 0.35 1.10
C LYS A 686 31.11 1.31 2.19
N ASP A 687 30.15 2.16 1.85
CA ASP A 687 29.60 3.18 2.76
C ASP A 687 28.29 2.73 3.42
N VAL A 688 27.84 1.49 3.17
CA VAL A 688 26.63 0.90 3.75
C VAL A 688 27.00 0.22 5.07
N THR A 689 27.04 1.00 6.15
CA THR A 689 27.50 0.56 7.47
C THR A 689 26.55 -0.40 8.18
N ILE A 690 25.29 -0.50 7.73
CA ILE A 690 24.22 -1.27 8.37
C ILE A 690 24.19 -2.76 7.97
N LEU A 691 25.04 -3.21 7.04
CA LEU A 691 25.05 -4.61 6.59
C LEU A 691 25.22 -5.64 7.72
N PRO A 692 26.08 -5.42 8.75
CA PRO A 692 26.21 -6.35 9.87
C PRO A 692 24.91 -6.52 10.66
N ASP A 693 24.08 -5.48 10.76
CA ASP A 693 22.79 -5.53 11.46
C ASP A 693 21.73 -6.32 10.67
N MET A 694 21.93 -6.46 9.35
CA MET A 694 21.03 -7.17 8.44
C MET A 694 21.34 -8.66 8.29
N LYS A 695 22.48 -9.14 8.82
CA LYS A 695 23.03 -10.49 8.58
C LYS A 695 22.10 -11.66 8.91
N ASP A 696 21.15 -11.45 9.81
CA ASP A 696 20.26 -12.51 10.32
C ASP A 696 18.88 -12.49 9.66
N PHE A 697 18.62 -11.53 8.76
CA PHE A 697 17.31 -11.37 8.13
C PHE A 697 17.08 -12.36 6.99
N GLY A 698 15.86 -12.87 6.89
CA GLY A 698 15.43 -13.84 5.88
C GLY A 698 15.06 -13.21 4.54
N HIS A 699 14.65 -14.06 3.59
CA HIS A 699 14.29 -13.68 2.22
C HIS A 699 12.79 -13.36 2.03
N VAL A 700 11.99 -13.47 3.09
CA VAL A 700 10.56 -13.14 3.07
C VAL A 700 10.38 -11.65 3.33
N ILE A 701 9.71 -10.97 2.40
CA ILE A 701 9.44 -9.53 2.47
C ILE A 701 7.91 -9.35 2.46
N GLY A 702 7.36 -8.87 3.57
CA GLY A 702 5.95 -8.50 3.64
C GLY A 702 5.75 -7.01 3.41
N ALA A 703 4.76 -6.65 2.61
CA ALA A 703 4.37 -5.26 2.39
C ALA A 703 2.93 -5.05 2.84
N SER A 704 2.64 -3.82 3.28
CA SER A 704 1.29 -3.36 3.67
C SER A 704 0.29 -3.46 2.50
N ILE A 705 0.79 -3.31 1.28
CA ILE A 705 0.06 -3.48 0.02
C ILE A 705 0.75 -4.54 -0.85
N LEU A 706 0.17 -4.87 -2.00
CA LEU A 706 0.88 -5.66 -3.00
C LEU A 706 2.08 -4.87 -3.55
N SER A 707 3.14 -5.55 -3.93
CA SER A 707 4.33 -4.90 -4.45
C SER A 707 4.10 -4.30 -5.84
N CYS A 708 4.86 -3.27 -6.19
CA CYS A 708 4.90 -2.78 -7.56
C CYS A 708 5.51 -3.83 -8.50
N PRO A 709 5.01 -4.03 -9.73
CA PRO A 709 5.64 -4.91 -10.70
C PRO A 709 7.12 -4.63 -10.93
N SER A 710 7.54 -3.36 -10.92
CA SER A 710 8.95 -2.99 -11.01
C SER A 710 9.77 -3.60 -9.88
N CYS A 711 9.23 -3.62 -8.66
CA CYS A 711 9.88 -4.26 -7.52
C CYS A 711 9.88 -5.78 -7.63
N ALA A 712 8.78 -6.39 -8.07
CA ALA A 712 8.73 -7.84 -8.28
C ALA A 712 9.76 -8.31 -9.34
N ILE A 713 9.85 -7.61 -10.47
CA ILE A 713 10.87 -7.86 -11.51
C ILE A 713 12.27 -7.66 -10.92
N PHE A 714 12.48 -6.60 -10.14
CA PHE A 714 13.77 -6.35 -9.50
C PHE A 714 14.20 -7.47 -8.56
N LEU A 715 13.30 -7.95 -7.69
CA LEU A 715 13.56 -9.08 -6.79
C LEU A 715 13.93 -10.35 -7.57
N GLN A 716 13.23 -10.63 -8.67
CA GLN A 716 13.54 -11.76 -9.55
C GLN A 716 14.94 -11.62 -10.19
N LYS A 717 15.31 -10.40 -10.62
CA LYS A 717 16.64 -10.12 -11.16
C LYS A 717 17.73 -10.24 -10.10
N LEU A 718 17.51 -9.74 -8.88
CA LEU A 718 18.44 -9.91 -7.76
C LEU A 718 18.70 -11.39 -7.46
N ALA A 719 17.66 -12.21 -7.40
CA ALA A 719 17.80 -13.65 -7.14
C ALA A 719 18.52 -14.37 -8.30
N SER A 720 18.10 -14.14 -9.54
CA SER A 720 18.66 -14.84 -10.71
C SER A 720 20.10 -14.46 -11.05
N MET A 721 20.51 -13.21 -10.81
CA MET A 721 21.83 -12.71 -11.18
C MET A 721 22.86 -12.79 -10.05
N SER A 722 22.44 -12.93 -8.79
CA SER A 722 23.38 -13.14 -7.67
C SER A 722 23.85 -14.60 -7.57
N GLY A 723 23.13 -15.54 -8.21
CA GLY A 723 23.38 -16.98 -8.03
C GLY A 723 22.88 -17.48 -6.67
N SER A 724 22.11 -16.68 -5.93
CA SER A 724 21.49 -17.08 -4.67
C SER A 724 20.55 -18.27 -4.89
N PRO A 725 20.63 -19.32 -4.05
CA PRO A 725 19.67 -20.41 -4.10
C PRO A 725 18.29 -19.99 -3.58
N SER A 726 18.20 -18.86 -2.87
CA SER A 726 16.98 -18.37 -2.25
C SER A 726 16.30 -17.32 -3.11
N THR A 727 15.06 -17.59 -3.53
CA THR A 727 14.21 -16.59 -4.17
C THR A 727 13.55 -15.73 -3.11
N PHE A 728 13.50 -14.41 -3.29
CA PHE A 728 12.70 -13.54 -2.43
C PHE A 728 11.22 -13.95 -2.47
N VAL A 729 10.57 -13.97 -1.31
CA VAL A 729 9.15 -14.29 -1.17
C VAL A 729 8.39 -13.01 -0.83
N ILE A 730 7.52 -12.57 -1.74
CA ILE A 730 6.56 -11.47 -1.52
C ILE A 730 5.14 -11.98 -1.74
N ARG A 731 4.13 -11.24 -1.25
CA ARG A 731 2.72 -11.64 -1.41
C ARG A 731 2.28 -11.70 -2.88
N GLY A 732 2.90 -10.86 -3.70
CA GLY A 732 2.60 -10.71 -5.10
C GLY A 732 2.72 -9.27 -5.54
N ASN A 733 2.39 -9.00 -6.80
CA ASN A 733 2.39 -7.65 -7.35
C ASN A 733 1.00 -7.20 -7.79
N HIS A 734 0.79 -5.88 -7.75
CA HIS A 734 -0.36 -5.24 -8.39
C HIS A 734 -0.16 -5.15 -9.92
N ARG A 735 -1.17 -4.67 -10.66
CA ARG A 735 -1.20 -4.74 -12.15
C ARG A 735 -0.49 -3.58 -12.85
N THR A 736 -0.31 -2.46 -12.16
CA THR A 736 0.19 -1.23 -12.78
C THR A 736 1.58 -0.92 -12.26
N ILE A 737 2.38 -0.22 -13.06
CA ILE A 737 3.69 0.23 -12.63
C ILE A 737 3.52 1.65 -12.11
N SER A 738 3.88 1.91 -10.85
CA SER A 738 4.01 3.28 -10.35
C SER A 738 5.41 3.81 -10.67
N GLY A 739 5.52 5.14 -10.79
CA GLY A 739 6.82 5.80 -10.84
C GLY A 739 7.61 5.49 -9.59
N CYS A 740 8.75 4.82 -9.74
CA CYS A 740 9.60 4.40 -8.62
C CYS A 740 11.08 4.49 -8.97
N SER A 741 11.93 4.53 -7.95
CA SER A 741 13.39 4.51 -8.09
C SER A 741 13.99 3.28 -7.43
N LEU A 742 15.22 2.95 -7.80
CA LEU A 742 16.05 1.98 -7.09
C LEU A 742 16.90 2.68 -6.01
N PRO A 743 17.35 1.97 -4.97
CA PRO A 743 18.31 2.50 -4.01
C PRO A 743 19.61 2.94 -4.68
N ALA A 744 20.22 4.03 -4.20
CA ALA A 744 21.44 4.59 -4.79
C ALA A 744 22.64 3.63 -4.78
N TRP A 745 22.68 2.68 -3.83
CA TRP A 745 23.70 1.64 -3.73
C TRP A 745 23.42 0.40 -4.60
N THR A 746 22.40 0.44 -5.46
CA THR A 746 22.13 -0.69 -6.37
C THR A 746 23.25 -0.81 -7.41
N PRO A 747 23.91 -1.98 -7.55
CA PRO A 747 25.00 -2.11 -8.51
C PRO A 747 24.54 -1.95 -9.97
N ASP A 748 25.37 -1.32 -10.80
CA ASP A 748 25.03 -0.88 -12.17
C ASP A 748 24.43 -1.96 -13.04
N ARG A 749 24.96 -3.20 -12.93
CA ARG A 749 24.47 -4.31 -13.74
C ARG A 749 22.99 -4.63 -13.49
N TYR A 750 22.52 -4.45 -12.25
CA TYR A 750 21.12 -4.68 -11.90
C TYR A 750 20.25 -3.52 -12.39
N VAL A 751 20.72 -2.27 -12.25
CA VAL A 751 20.01 -1.09 -12.79
C VAL A 751 19.86 -1.21 -14.31
N LYS A 752 20.92 -1.59 -15.02
CA LYS A 752 20.88 -1.84 -16.48
C LYS A 752 19.96 -2.99 -16.86
N ALA A 753 19.96 -4.07 -16.09
CA ALA A 753 19.03 -5.19 -16.32
C ALA A 753 17.56 -4.77 -16.12
N MET A 754 17.30 -3.87 -15.15
CA MET A 754 15.98 -3.28 -14.94
C MET A 754 15.58 -2.33 -16.06
N ASN A 755 16.46 -1.43 -16.48
CA ASN A 755 16.25 -0.54 -17.63
C ASN A 755 15.95 -1.34 -18.90
N THR A 756 16.69 -2.41 -19.15
CA THR A 756 16.45 -3.31 -20.28
C THR A 756 15.05 -3.94 -20.21
N SER A 757 14.67 -4.48 -19.05
CA SER A 757 13.42 -5.22 -18.87
C SER A 757 12.20 -4.29 -18.96
N LEU A 758 12.21 -3.19 -18.20
CA LEU A 758 11.12 -2.22 -18.18
C LEU A 758 11.12 -1.33 -19.41
N GLY A 759 12.28 -1.01 -19.98
CA GLY A 759 12.40 -0.27 -21.24
C GLY A 759 11.81 -1.04 -22.42
N LEU A 760 11.96 -2.37 -22.44
CA LEU A 760 11.27 -3.21 -23.42
C LEU A 760 9.74 -3.15 -23.26
N LEU A 761 9.24 -3.20 -22.02
CA LEU A 761 7.80 -3.05 -21.74
C LEU A 761 7.28 -1.67 -22.17
N LEU A 762 8.03 -0.60 -21.89
CA LEU A 762 7.70 0.78 -22.26
C LEU A 762 7.63 0.90 -23.79
N ARG A 763 8.63 0.37 -24.48
CA ARG A 763 8.68 0.35 -25.94
C ARG A 763 7.48 -0.37 -26.55
N GLN A 764 7.09 -1.53 -26.02
CA GLN A 764 5.94 -2.29 -26.49
C GLN A 764 4.64 -1.47 -26.37
N ASP A 765 4.41 -0.82 -25.22
CA ASP A 765 3.22 0.01 -25.03
C ASP A 765 3.20 1.24 -25.93
N LEU A 766 4.36 1.89 -26.13
CA LEU A 766 4.45 3.03 -27.04
C LEU A 766 4.17 2.63 -28.49
N ILE A 767 4.67 1.48 -28.94
CA ILE A 767 4.36 0.95 -30.28
C ILE A 767 2.87 0.64 -30.41
N ALA A 768 2.25 0.01 -29.41
CA ALA A 768 0.82 -0.25 -29.41
C ALA A 768 0.01 1.07 -29.46
N LEU A 769 0.43 2.07 -28.68
CA LEU A 769 -0.17 3.40 -28.68
C LEU A 769 -0.08 4.08 -30.06
N MET A 770 1.07 3.96 -30.74
CA MET A 770 1.31 4.46 -32.11
C MET A 770 0.42 3.75 -33.14
N GLN A 771 0.33 2.42 -33.10
CA GLN A 771 -0.48 1.63 -34.03
C GLN A 771 -1.96 2.00 -33.94
N GLU A 772 -2.48 2.12 -32.71
CA GLU A 772 -3.88 2.50 -32.50
C GLU A 772 -4.15 3.98 -32.92
N GLN A 773 -3.12 4.82 -33.05
CA GLN A 773 -3.28 6.14 -33.69
C GLN A 773 -3.24 6.06 -35.22
N GLY A 774 -2.33 5.26 -35.78
CA GLY A 774 -2.20 5.05 -37.22
C GLY A 774 -3.46 4.47 -37.85
N ASP A 775 -4.11 3.52 -37.18
CA ASP A 775 -5.35 2.92 -37.67
C ASP A 775 -6.49 3.93 -37.71
N LYS A 776 -6.63 4.79 -36.68
CA LYS A 776 -7.66 5.84 -36.67
C LYS A 776 -7.48 6.85 -37.81
N ARG A 777 -6.23 7.19 -38.19
CA ARG A 777 -5.96 8.07 -39.33
C ARG A 777 -6.31 7.44 -40.69
N LYS A 778 -6.34 6.10 -40.80
CA LYS A 778 -6.74 5.42 -42.04
C LYS A 778 -8.25 5.32 -42.21
N TYR A 779 -9.01 5.40 -41.11
CA TYR A 779 -10.47 5.32 -41.12
C TYR A 779 -11.17 6.69 -41.20
N GLN A 780 -10.45 7.80 -40.94
CA GLN A 780 -10.90 9.17 -41.14
C GLN A 780 -10.51 9.66 -42.54
#